data_AF-A0AAN9XTK7-F1
#
_entry.id   AF-A0AAN9XTK7-F1
#
_cell.length_a   1.000
_cell.length_b   1.000
_cell.length_c   1.000
_cell.angle_alpha   90.00
_cell.angle_beta   90.00
_cell.angle_gamma   90.00
#
_symmetry.space_group_name_H-M   'P 1'
#
loop_
_entity.id
_entity.type
_entity.pdbx_description
1 polymer ?
#
loop_
_entity_poly.entity_id
_entity_poly.type
_entity_poly.pdbx_seq_one_letter_code
_entity_poly.pdbx_strand_id
1 'polypeptide(L)'
;MMEPRKSSPLSWVFLTFFLTISLCGVNALSEDHHAKPHVGPVVEKNQRRTLLVTEFGEVTAIDIKEGQKELPYHLQFITLDPNSLFLPVLLHADMVFYVQTGSGKLTQAHDDGTTTIPLREGDVCSLSEGSVFYIQSNLEAERRKLRIYAIFTNTDDNTFDPSIGAYSRINELVKGFDKAIMQAALKVPDDLIKVITNKRNTPAIVHAVSEKRNIVQGLEAIILESFSGVVASNSKKVKTYNIFSHDPDFRNRYGWSIEVTKKQLKSLKRTNIGFFMVNLTRGSILGPHWNPKATELTMGSEGRGMVRVVCGSGNEEETECQNMRFKVKEGDAFVVSRFQPMAQMSFNDGPFVFVGFSTSAKRNHPQFLAGKGSLLDILDKQILATSFGVSNRTIKRLLRSPADSIIFGCSSCAEEEEKIVKEEDERKRREEEERKREEEEEEARKRERERKREEEEARREREREEEKEREEEEARRQQEDRERKRAEEEARRERERQREEEAEAAAAAAAAKREQEKRERRRQEEAEREQEQARKEAEEAAKREQEQARREAEAAAKKEQEQARREAAAAAAKREQEQARKKAEGAAKREQERAKREQEKRRQEEEQREEEEEEEEEGGWTRREKGKTPEGVEWEQEEAMRPQIHRSSFHGRRVLKTRKL
;
A
#
# COMPACT_ATOMS: atom_id res chain seq x y z
N MET A 1 -24.22 55.92 -41.00
CA MET A 1 -24.61 54.54 -41.38
C MET A 1 -24.61 53.67 -40.13
N MET A 2 -25.35 52.56 -40.16
CA MET A 2 -25.48 51.64 -39.02
C MET A 2 -24.37 50.59 -39.04
N GLU A 3 -23.83 50.29 -37.84
CA GLU A 3 -23.42 48.93 -37.40
C GLU A 3 -22.34 48.13 -38.18
N PRO A 4 -21.83 46.99 -37.66
CA PRO A 4 -21.42 46.77 -36.26
C PRO A 4 -20.09 45.98 -36.11
N ARG A 5 -19.69 45.75 -34.84
CA ARG A 5 -18.91 44.58 -34.33
C ARG A 5 -17.62 44.16 -35.06
N LYS A 6 -16.52 44.20 -34.29
CA LYS A 6 -15.68 43.01 -34.03
C LYS A 6 -14.97 43.15 -32.68
N SER A 7 -15.30 42.25 -31.75
CA SER A 7 -14.72 42.20 -30.40
C SER A 7 -13.47 41.33 -30.38
N SER A 8 -12.35 41.85 -29.88
CA SER A 8 -11.12 41.07 -29.69
C SER A 8 -11.20 40.16 -28.45
N PRO A 9 -10.65 38.94 -28.49
CA PRO A 9 -10.66 38.00 -27.38
C PRO A 9 -9.55 38.31 -26.36
N LEU A 10 -9.75 39.36 -25.55
CA LEU A 10 -8.79 39.81 -24.53
C LEU A 10 -9.48 40.11 -23.18
N SER A 11 -10.29 39.16 -22.72
CA SER A 11 -11.00 39.24 -21.42
C SER A 11 -11.23 37.86 -20.78
N TRP A 12 -10.18 37.03 -20.68
CA TRP A 12 -10.25 35.74 -19.96
C TRP A 12 -9.01 35.44 -19.09
N VAL A 13 -8.44 36.48 -18.47
CA VAL A 13 -7.34 36.37 -17.47
C VAL A 13 -7.64 37.18 -16.20
N PHE A 14 -8.53 38.18 -16.24
CA PHE A 14 -8.86 39.05 -15.10
C PHE A 14 -10.19 38.72 -14.37
N LEU A 15 -10.60 37.45 -14.38
CA LEU A 15 -11.77 36.98 -13.60
C LEU A 15 -11.48 35.76 -12.72
N THR A 16 -10.23 35.63 -12.25
CA THR A 16 -9.77 34.54 -11.35
C THR A 16 -9.13 35.08 -10.05
N PHE A 17 -9.31 36.36 -9.73
CA PHE A 17 -8.58 37.02 -8.62
C PHE A 17 -9.45 37.65 -7.52
N PHE A 18 -10.78 37.48 -7.53
CA PHE A 18 -11.68 38.12 -6.55
C PHE A 18 -12.84 37.22 -6.07
N LEU A 19 -12.62 35.91 -5.91
CA LEU A 19 -13.66 34.98 -5.45
C LEU A 19 -13.18 33.80 -4.59
N THR A 20 -12.24 34.06 -3.66
CA THR A 20 -11.81 33.10 -2.62
C THR A 20 -11.87 33.63 -1.19
N ILE A 21 -12.21 34.92 -0.98
CA ILE A 21 -12.39 35.51 0.37
C ILE A 21 -13.87 35.49 0.76
N SER A 22 -14.43 34.33 1.12
CA SER A 22 -15.62 34.19 1.98
C SER A 22 -15.97 32.73 2.33
N LEU A 23 -15.03 31.98 2.91
CA LEU A 23 -15.33 30.71 3.58
C LEU A 23 -14.74 30.67 5.00
N CYS A 24 -15.14 31.64 5.82
CA CYS A 24 -14.99 31.58 7.28
C CYS A 24 -15.97 30.55 7.89
N GLY A 25 -15.83 29.29 7.47
CA GLY A 25 -16.38 28.16 8.21
C GLY A 25 -15.56 28.00 9.49
N VAL A 26 -16.23 28.08 10.64
CA VAL A 26 -15.60 27.70 11.91
C VAL A 26 -15.59 26.18 11.97
N ASN A 27 -14.58 25.57 11.34
CA ASN A 27 -14.23 24.20 11.65
C ASN A 27 -13.81 24.17 13.11
N ALA A 28 -14.60 23.49 13.94
CA ALA A 28 -14.10 23.05 15.24
C ALA A 28 -12.95 22.08 14.95
N LEU A 29 -11.72 22.49 15.27
CA LEU A 29 -10.53 21.66 15.11
C LEU A 29 -10.48 20.58 16.20
N SER A 30 -11.42 19.65 16.13
CA SER A 30 -11.17 18.26 16.51
C SER A 30 -10.49 17.54 15.33
N GLU A 31 -9.40 18.12 14.82
CA GLU A 31 -8.40 17.29 14.13
C GLU A 31 -7.80 16.38 15.20
N ASP A 32 -7.94 15.09 14.99
CA ASP A 32 -7.56 14.02 15.93
C ASP A 32 -6.04 13.93 16.09
N HIS A 33 -5.49 14.91 16.80
CA HIS A 33 -4.07 15.05 17.10
C HIS A 33 -3.67 14.06 18.20
N HIS A 34 -3.73 12.77 17.87
CA HIS A 34 -2.81 11.76 18.39
C HIS A 34 -1.37 12.08 17.92
N ALA A 35 -0.89 13.28 18.25
CA ALA A 35 0.51 13.65 18.20
C ALA A 35 1.26 12.67 19.11
N LYS A 36 2.10 11.84 18.50
CA LYS A 36 2.87 10.81 19.23
C LYS A 36 3.62 11.51 20.38
N PRO A 37 3.48 11.05 21.64
CA PRO A 37 4.18 11.65 22.78
C PRO A 37 5.67 11.79 22.48
N HIS A 38 6.28 12.91 22.86
CA HIS A 38 7.67 13.17 22.51
C HIS A 38 8.59 12.09 23.11
N VAL A 39 9.32 11.38 22.25
CA VAL A 39 10.26 10.32 22.66
C VAL A 39 11.65 10.92 22.82
N GLY A 40 11.91 11.45 24.01
CA GLY A 40 13.20 12.04 24.39
C GLY A 40 13.07 13.06 25.52
N PRO A 41 14.16 13.37 26.23
CA PRO A 41 14.12 14.16 27.47
C PRO A 41 13.78 15.65 27.29
N VAL A 42 13.89 16.18 26.07
CA VAL A 42 13.63 17.60 25.74
C VAL A 42 12.56 17.70 24.67
N VAL A 43 11.54 18.54 24.90
CA VAL A 43 10.59 18.99 23.89
C VAL A 43 10.99 20.41 23.47
N GLU A 44 11.31 20.59 22.18
CA GLU A 44 11.68 21.89 21.63
C GLU A 44 10.49 22.86 21.54
N LYS A 45 10.77 24.16 21.59
CA LYS A 45 9.75 25.24 21.45
C LYS A 45 8.86 25.13 20.20
N ASN A 46 9.36 24.56 19.11
CA ASN A 46 8.65 24.37 17.84
C ASN A 46 7.84 23.06 17.77
N GLN A 47 8.04 22.12 18.70
CA GLN A 47 7.31 20.85 18.78
C GLN A 47 6.02 20.96 19.62
N ARG A 48 5.77 22.12 20.23
CA ARG A 48 4.58 22.37 21.08
C ARG A 48 3.30 22.27 20.25
N ARG A 49 2.29 21.52 20.73
CA ARG A 49 0.97 21.52 20.08
C ARG A 49 0.29 22.87 20.26
N THR A 50 -0.40 23.35 19.23
CA THR A 50 -1.21 24.57 19.32
C THR A 50 -2.62 24.20 19.76
N LEU A 51 -3.08 24.74 20.89
CA LEU A 51 -4.45 24.56 21.39
C LEU A 51 -5.38 25.69 20.95
N LEU A 52 -4.83 26.89 20.75
CA LEU A 52 -5.57 28.09 20.37
C LEU A 52 -4.62 29.11 19.74
N VAL A 53 -5.06 29.76 18.66
CA VAL A 53 -4.50 31.03 18.17
C VAL A 53 -5.67 31.97 17.85
N THR A 54 -5.52 33.25 18.21
CA THR A 54 -6.35 34.35 17.75
C THR A 54 -5.44 35.54 17.38
N GLU A 55 -5.99 36.58 16.76
CA GLU A 55 -5.27 37.84 16.49
C GLU A 55 -4.78 38.58 17.76
N PHE A 56 -5.16 38.11 18.95
CA PHE A 56 -4.88 38.72 20.26
C PHE A 56 -4.06 37.82 21.21
N GLY A 57 -3.65 36.62 20.78
CA GLY A 57 -2.86 35.71 21.60
C GLY A 57 -2.95 34.25 21.19
N GLU A 58 -2.20 33.41 21.90
CA GLU A 58 -2.04 31.98 21.63
C GLU A 58 -2.00 31.16 22.92
N VAL A 59 -2.39 29.89 22.83
CA VAL A 59 -2.09 28.86 23.83
C VAL A 59 -1.44 27.69 23.12
N THR A 60 -0.19 27.40 23.48
CA THR A 60 0.53 26.20 23.06
C THR A 60 0.74 25.28 24.26
N ALA A 61 0.99 23.99 24.02
CA ALA A 61 1.10 23.00 25.08
C ALA A 61 2.08 21.86 24.75
N ILE A 62 2.51 21.15 25.79
CA ILE A 62 3.33 19.94 25.71
C ILE A 62 2.87 18.91 26.75
N ASP A 63 3.14 17.65 26.43
CA ASP A 63 2.97 16.51 27.32
C ASP A 63 4.35 15.86 27.46
N ILE A 64 4.94 15.90 28.66
CA ILE A 64 6.26 15.29 28.93
C ILE A 64 6.05 14.05 29.81
N LYS A 65 6.62 12.91 29.39
CA LYS A 65 6.65 11.68 30.20
C LYS A 65 7.96 11.53 30.94
N GLU A 66 7.89 11.02 32.17
CA GLU A 66 9.05 10.63 32.98
C GLU A 66 9.46 9.16 32.74
N GLY A 67 8.51 8.28 32.41
CA GLY A 67 8.77 6.91 31.94
C GLY A 67 7.64 6.38 31.05
N GLN A 68 7.82 5.19 30.45
CA GLN A 68 6.82 4.63 29.51
C GLN A 68 5.43 4.44 30.17
N LYS A 69 5.43 3.91 31.40
CA LYS A 69 4.25 3.51 32.18
C LYS A 69 3.56 4.67 32.91
N GLU A 70 4.17 5.85 32.95
CA GLU A 70 3.66 6.99 33.71
C GLU A 70 2.78 7.90 32.83
N LEU A 71 1.85 8.60 33.49
CA LEU A 71 0.99 9.60 32.86
C LEU A 71 1.82 10.84 32.50
N PRO A 72 1.59 11.48 31.35
CA PRO A 72 2.36 12.66 30.97
C PRO A 72 2.00 13.87 31.86
N TYR A 73 3.02 14.60 32.28
CA TYR A 73 2.83 15.92 32.87
C TYR A 73 2.41 16.91 31.77
N HIS A 74 1.25 17.52 31.93
CA HIS A 74 0.71 18.48 30.97
C HIS A 74 1.13 19.91 31.32
N LEU A 75 1.78 20.60 30.38
CA LEU A 75 2.14 22.02 30.51
C LEU A 75 1.51 22.84 29.38
N GLN A 76 1.07 24.06 29.71
CA GLN A 76 0.57 25.05 28.76
C GLN A 76 1.34 26.37 28.85
N PHE A 77 1.40 27.06 27.72
CA PHE A 77 2.05 28.34 27.55
C PHE A 77 1.05 29.32 26.94
N ILE A 78 0.45 30.13 27.80
CA ILE A 78 -0.54 31.16 27.42
C ILE A 78 0.22 32.44 27.12
N THR A 79 0.06 32.99 25.92
CA THR A 79 0.61 34.30 25.55
C THR A 79 -0.54 35.21 25.12
N LEU A 80 -0.74 36.31 25.84
CA LEU A 80 -1.71 37.35 25.49
C LEU A 80 -0.97 38.60 25.00
N ASP A 81 -1.46 39.20 23.92
CA ASP A 81 -0.95 40.47 23.43
C ASP A 81 -1.38 41.62 24.37
N PRO A 82 -0.77 42.82 24.31
CA PRO A 82 -1.16 43.93 25.17
C PRO A 82 -2.60 44.37 24.92
N ASN A 83 -3.36 44.62 26.00
CA ASN A 83 -4.78 44.95 25.95
C ASN A 83 -5.68 43.85 25.35
N SER A 84 -5.50 42.62 25.81
CA SER A 84 -6.26 41.43 25.41
C SER A 84 -6.93 40.77 26.62
N LEU A 85 -7.97 39.98 26.35
CA LEU A 85 -8.80 39.29 27.33
C LEU A 85 -8.97 37.83 26.91
N PHE A 86 -8.38 36.92 27.68
CA PHE A 86 -8.73 35.51 27.67
C PHE A 86 -10.05 35.35 28.44
N LEU A 87 -11.09 34.91 27.73
CA LEU A 87 -12.48 34.88 28.18
C LEU A 87 -12.71 33.85 29.32
N PRO A 88 -13.83 33.96 30.07
CA PRO A 88 -14.14 33.03 31.16
C PRO A 88 -14.12 31.54 30.76
N VAL A 89 -13.32 30.77 31.51
CA VAL A 89 -13.23 29.31 31.42
C VAL A 89 -13.45 28.66 32.80
N LEU A 90 -14.05 27.48 32.79
CA LEU A 90 -14.14 26.55 33.93
C LEU A 90 -12.90 25.65 33.92
N LEU A 91 -12.14 25.64 35.01
CA LEU A 91 -10.91 24.86 35.17
C LEU A 91 -11.22 23.41 35.58
N HIS A 92 -10.65 22.42 34.86
CA HIS A 92 -10.97 21.00 35.07
C HIS A 92 -9.94 20.21 35.90
N ALA A 93 -8.73 20.74 36.07
CA ALA A 93 -7.67 20.15 36.91
C ALA A 93 -6.95 21.27 37.68
N ASP A 94 -6.37 20.95 38.84
CA ASP A 94 -5.62 21.93 39.64
C ASP A 94 -4.44 22.52 38.84
N MET A 95 -4.36 23.85 38.78
CA MET A 95 -3.34 24.57 38.01
C MET A 95 -2.34 25.25 38.95
N VAL A 96 -1.05 25.13 38.63
CA VAL A 96 0.01 26.01 39.15
C VAL A 96 0.63 26.74 37.97
N PHE A 97 0.79 28.06 38.09
CA PHE A 97 1.33 28.87 37.00
C PHE A 97 2.34 29.91 37.46
N TYR A 98 3.18 30.33 36.52
CA TYR A 98 4.24 31.32 36.66
C TYR A 98 4.11 32.39 35.55
N VAL A 99 4.20 33.66 35.93
CA VAL A 99 4.18 34.78 34.97
C VAL A 99 5.60 35.08 34.50
N GLN A 100 5.90 34.68 33.27
CA GLN A 100 7.23 34.75 32.64
C GLN A 100 7.58 36.14 32.11
N THR A 101 6.62 36.91 31.57
CA THR A 101 6.84 38.31 31.14
C THR A 101 5.54 39.12 31.20
N GLY A 102 5.68 40.44 31.33
CA GLY A 102 4.57 41.41 31.23
C GLY A 102 3.69 41.46 32.47
N SER A 103 2.53 42.13 32.36
CA SER A 103 1.55 42.21 33.45
C SER A 103 0.10 42.11 32.99
N GLY A 104 -0.78 41.85 33.96
CA GLY A 104 -2.21 41.71 33.72
C GLY A 104 -3.02 41.64 35.01
N LYS A 105 -4.17 40.99 34.91
CA LYS A 105 -5.10 40.70 36.00
C LYS A 105 -5.70 39.32 35.79
N LEU A 106 -5.68 38.50 36.83
CA LEU A 106 -6.48 37.29 36.94
C LEU A 106 -7.75 37.65 37.72
N THR A 107 -8.92 37.35 37.19
CA THR A 107 -10.17 37.38 37.96
C THR A 107 -10.74 35.98 38.06
N GLN A 108 -11.07 35.56 39.29
CA GLN A 108 -11.72 34.29 39.61
C GLN A 108 -13.11 34.59 40.18
N ALA A 109 -14.13 33.79 39.81
CA ALA A 109 -15.45 33.84 40.42
C ALA A 109 -15.55 32.89 41.63
N HIS A 110 -16.38 33.28 42.61
CA HIS A 110 -16.67 32.56 43.85
C HIS A 110 -18.16 32.74 44.19
N ASP A 111 -18.65 31.97 45.15
CA ASP A 111 -20.02 32.01 45.68
C ASP A 111 -20.48 33.42 46.10
N ASP A 112 -19.54 34.28 46.54
CA ASP A 112 -19.78 35.62 47.09
C ASP A 112 -19.41 36.79 46.16
N GLY A 113 -18.86 36.55 44.97
CA GLY A 113 -18.38 37.61 44.09
C GLY A 113 -17.29 37.20 43.10
N THR A 114 -16.52 38.18 42.62
CA THR A 114 -15.27 37.94 41.91
C THR A 114 -14.07 38.48 42.71
N THR A 115 -12.93 37.79 42.63
CA THR A 115 -11.65 38.29 43.17
C THR A 115 -10.67 38.54 42.03
N THR A 116 -10.39 39.82 41.76
CA THR A 116 -9.32 40.23 40.84
C THR A 116 -7.99 40.36 41.58
N ILE A 117 -6.94 39.79 41.01
CA ILE A 117 -5.56 39.82 41.51
C ILE A 117 -4.67 40.35 40.38
N PRO A 118 -3.81 41.37 40.63
CA PRO A 118 -2.85 41.82 39.64
C PRO A 118 -1.80 40.73 39.39
N LEU A 119 -1.47 40.49 38.12
CA LEU A 119 -0.38 39.61 37.70
C LEU A 119 0.80 40.44 37.24
N ARG A 120 2.01 40.04 37.64
CA ARG A 120 3.29 40.65 37.24
C ARG A 120 4.33 39.56 36.98
N GLU A 121 5.29 39.87 36.11
CA GLU A 121 6.52 39.09 35.94
C GLU A 121 7.12 38.66 37.30
N GLY A 122 7.40 37.36 37.44
CA GLY A 122 7.85 36.75 38.69
C GLY A 122 6.75 36.13 39.56
N ASP A 123 5.47 36.39 39.31
CA ASP A 123 4.38 35.84 40.14
C ASP A 123 4.18 34.34 39.90
N VAL A 124 4.29 33.56 40.97
CA VAL A 124 3.80 32.17 41.06
C VAL A 124 2.42 32.17 41.71
N CYS A 125 1.48 31.44 41.13
CA CYS A 125 0.07 31.38 41.55
C CYS A 125 -0.48 29.95 41.40
N SER A 126 -1.61 29.67 42.03
CA SER A 126 -2.33 28.40 41.85
C SER A 126 -3.84 28.60 41.93
N LEU A 127 -4.58 27.87 41.08
CA LEU A 127 -6.03 27.79 41.01
C LEU A 127 -6.48 26.35 41.21
N SER A 128 -7.62 26.15 41.87
CA SER A 128 -8.23 24.83 42.04
C SER A 128 -9.09 24.44 40.85
N GLU A 129 -9.25 23.14 40.60
CA GLU A 129 -10.33 22.59 39.78
C GLU A 129 -11.72 23.18 40.18
N GLY A 130 -12.66 23.20 39.24
CA GLY A 130 -13.97 23.82 39.41
C GLY A 130 -13.97 25.36 39.41
N SER A 131 -12.79 26.01 39.49
CA SER A 131 -12.70 27.48 39.44
C SER A 131 -13.11 28.02 38.07
N VAL A 132 -14.01 28.98 38.04
CA VAL A 132 -14.24 29.82 36.86
C VAL A 132 -13.32 31.04 36.92
N PHE A 133 -12.52 31.27 35.86
CA PHE A 133 -11.58 32.40 35.81
C PHE A 133 -11.44 33.01 34.41
N TYR A 134 -10.97 34.25 34.35
CA TYR A 134 -10.58 34.95 33.13
C TYR A 134 -9.29 35.77 33.35
N ILE A 135 -8.54 36.05 32.29
CA ILE A 135 -7.26 36.79 32.38
C ILE A 135 -7.26 37.97 31.39
N GLN A 136 -6.99 39.17 31.90
CA GLN A 136 -6.79 40.38 31.09
C GLN A 136 -5.31 40.79 31.11
N SER A 137 -4.68 41.02 29.96
CA SER A 137 -3.37 41.66 29.87
C SER A 137 -3.48 43.19 29.94
N ASN A 138 -2.49 43.85 30.55
CA ASN A 138 -2.48 45.31 30.63
C ASN A 138 -1.94 45.93 29.33
N LEU A 139 -2.28 47.21 29.09
CA LEU A 139 -1.65 48.03 28.04
C LEU A 139 -0.45 48.78 28.64
N GLU A 140 0.69 48.10 28.75
CA GLU A 140 1.93 48.70 29.26
C GLU A 140 2.61 49.58 28.20
N ALA A 141 3.39 50.57 28.66
CA ALA A 141 4.14 51.46 27.76
C ALA A 141 5.16 50.69 26.89
N GLU A 142 5.80 49.67 27.46
CA GLU A 142 6.74 48.77 26.77
C GLU A 142 6.04 47.74 25.87
N ARG A 143 4.71 47.61 25.95
CA ARG A 143 3.89 46.66 25.18
C ARG A 143 4.39 45.20 25.23
N ARG A 144 4.97 44.78 26.36
CA ARG A 144 5.41 43.39 26.59
C ARG A 144 4.20 42.46 26.63
N LYS A 145 4.26 41.35 25.88
CA LYS A 145 3.20 40.33 25.90
C LYS A 145 3.15 39.66 27.28
N LEU A 146 1.94 39.44 27.80
CA LEU A 146 1.74 38.68 29.03
C LEU A 146 1.94 37.20 28.72
N ARG A 147 3.03 36.61 29.24
CA ARG A 147 3.35 35.19 29.07
C ARG A 147 3.20 34.47 30.39
N ILE A 148 2.41 33.39 30.38
CA ILE A 148 2.14 32.55 31.55
C ILE A 148 2.50 31.10 31.19
N TYR A 149 3.33 30.48 32.03
CA TYR A 149 3.67 29.07 31.97
C TYR A 149 2.87 28.35 33.05
N ALA A 150 2.11 27.32 32.69
CA ALA A 150 1.23 26.60 33.59
C ALA A 150 1.49 25.09 33.53
N ILE A 151 1.38 24.42 34.68
CA ILE A 151 1.32 22.96 34.80
C ILE A 151 -0.01 22.59 35.47
N PHE A 152 -0.57 21.46 35.03
CA PHE A 152 -1.82 20.91 35.56
C PHE A 152 -1.50 19.63 36.34
N THR A 153 -2.25 19.37 37.40
CA THR A 153 -2.11 18.13 38.18
C THR A 153 -2.42 16.91 37.33
N ASN A 154 -1.59 15.89 37.48
CA ASN A 154 -1.85 14.57 36.95
C ASN A 154 -1.54 13.55 38.05
N THR A 155 -2.58 13.21 38.82
CA THR A 155 -2.54 12.37 40.02
C THR A 155 -3.79 11.49 40.05
N ASP A 156 -3.74 10.34 40.70
CA ASP A 156 -4.82 9.35 40.68
C ASP A 156 -6.19 9.92 41.12
N ASP A 157 -6.20 10.83 42.10
CA ASP A 157 -7.40 11.54 42.60
C ASP A 157 -7.76 12.81 41.80
N ASN A 158 -6.84 13.32 40.97
CA ASN A 158 -6.97 14.56 40.19
C ASN A 158 -6.12 14.45 38.92
N THR A 159 -6.68 13.78 37.91
CA THR A 159 -6.04 13.49 36.62
C THR A 159 -6.54 14.50 35.58
N PHE A 160 -5.62 15.23 34.96
CA PHE A 160 -5.89 15.94 33.70
C PHE A 160 -6.31 14.92 32.63
N ASP A 161 -7.60 14.95 32.23
CA ASP A 161 -8.13 14.17 31.12
C ASP A 161 -7.87 14.90 29.78
N PRO A 162 -7.03 14.35 28.88
CA PRO A 162 -6.74 14.99 27.59
C PRO A 162 -7.95 15.08 26.66
N SER A 163 -8.99 14.25 26.85
CA SER A 163 -10.21 14.23 26.03
C SER A 163 -11.19 15.35 26.39
N ILE A 164 -11.18 15.80 27.65
CA ILE A 164 -11.94 16.97 28.14
C ILE A 164 -11.11 18.25 27.99
N GLY A 165 -9.78 18.13 28.14
CA GLY A 165 -8.84 19.25 28.14
C GLY A 165 -8.77 19.97 29.48
N ALA A 166 -7.90 20.97 29.59
CA ALA A 166 -7.59 21.60 30.88
C ALA A 166 -8.72 22.48 31.43
N TYR A 167 -9.55 23.01 30.54
CA TYR A 167 -10.64 23.93 30.89
C TYR A 167 -11.68 24.03 29.76
N SER A 168 -12.95 24.24 30.10
CA SER A 168 -14.02 24.49 29.13
C SER A 168 -14.47 25.95 29.14
N ARG A 169 -14.75 26.51 27.96
CA ARG A 169 -15.19 27.89 27.81
C ARG A 169 -16.66 28.03 28.23
N ILE A 170 -16.95 28.93 29.17
CA ILE A 170 -18.30 29.10 29.75
C ILE A 170 -19.36 29.36 28.66
N ASN A 171 -18.99 30.12 27.61
CA ASN A 171 -19.87 30.44 26.51
C ASN A 171 -20.22 29.26 25.59
N GLU A 172 -19.47 28.16 25.64
CA GLU A 172 -19.76 26.94 24.88
C GLU A 172 -20.56 25.96 25.75
N LEU A 173 -20.23 25.84 27.05
CA LEU A 173 -21.03 25.07 28.02
C LEU A 173 -22.49 25.54 28.04
N VAL A 174 -22.73 26.86 28.10
CA VAL A 174 -24.07 27.46 28.05
C VAL A 174 -24.80 27.21 26.72
N LYS A 175 -24.08 26.95 25.63
CA LYS A 175 -24.66 26.63 24.32
C LYS A 175 -24.93 25.13 24.10
N GLY A 176 -24.32 24.26 24.90
CA GLY A 176 -24.49 22.81 24.81
C GLY A 176 -25.85 22.31 25.31
N PHE A 177 -26.58 23.13 26.08
CA PHE A 177 -27.91 22.80 26.60
C PHE A 177 -29.02 23.24 25.65
N ASP A 178 -30.12 22.48 25.64
CA ASP A 178 -31.33 22.83 24.90
C ASP A 178 -31.89 24.20 25.31
N LYS A 179 -32.44 24.91 24.33
CA LYS A 179 -33.02 26.25 24.53
C LYS A 179 -34.11 26.26 25.59
N ALA A 180 -34.94 25.22 25.65
CA ALA A 180 -35.98 25.06 26.67
C ALA A 180 -35.41 24.85 28.08
N ILE A 181 -34.31 24.09 28.22
CA ILE A 181 -33.60 23.90 29.50
C ILE A 181 -33.03 25.25 29.97
N MET A 182 -32.31 25.96 29.08
CA MET A 182 -31.72 27.25 29.42
C MET A 182 -32.77 28.32 29.75
N GLN A 183 -33.90 28.35 29.03
CA GLN A 183 -35.02 29.24 29.29
C GLN A 183 -35.64 28.97 30.68
N ALA A 184 -35.86 27.69 31.03
CA ALA A 184 -36.42 27.30 32.33
C ALA A 184 -35.44 27.55 33.49
N ALA A 185 -34.15 27.26 33.31
CA ALA A 185 -33.12 27.41 34.33
C ALA A 185 -32.82 28.89 34.66
N LEU A 186 -32.57 29.71 33.64
CA LEU A 186 -32.26 31.13 33.80
C LEU A 186 -33.52 32.02 33.95
N LYS A 187 -34.72 31.48 33.69
CA LYS A 187 -36.02 32.18 33.75
C LYS A 187 -36.11 33.42 32.85
N VAL A 188 -35.37 33.41 31.74
CA VAL A 188 -35.31 34.51 30.76
C VAL A 188 -36.24 34.25 29.55
N PRO A 189 -36.56 35.29 28.76
CA PRO A 189 -37.28 35.14 27.49
C PRO A 189 -36.55 34.28 26.44
N ASP A 190 -37.33 33.60 25.59
CA ASP A 190 -36.85 32.72 24.51
C ASP A 190 -36.08 33.49 23.41
N ASP A 191 -36.44 34.74 23.12
CA ASP A 191 -35.70 35.59 22.19
C ASP A 191 -34.29 35.91 22.72
N LEU A 192 -34.12 36.11 24.03
CA LEU A 192 -32.81 36.30 24.64
C LEU A 192 -31.95 35.02 24.58
N ILE A 193 -32.54 33.85 24.85
CA ILE A 193 -31.86 32.56 24.64
C ILE A 193 -31.47 32.38 23.17
N LYS A 194 -32.38 32.65 22.22
CA LYS A 194 -32.09 32.59 20.78
C LYS A 194 -30.95 33.53 20.39
N VAL A 195 -30.85 34.74 20.94
CA VAL A 195 -29.71 35.63 20.71
C VAL A 195 -28.40 35.03 21.24
N ILE A 196 -28.39 34.40 22.41
CA ILE A 196 -27.19 33.78 23.01
C ILE A 196 -26.75 32.55 22.20
N THR A 197 -27.67 31.60 21.92
CA THR A 197 -27.34 30.35 21.22
C THR A 197 -27.00 30.59 19.74
N ASN A 198 -27.75 31.44 19.04
CA ASN A 198 -27.55 31.65 17.59
C ASN A 198 -26.35 32.53 17.24
N LYS A 199 -25.78 33.27 18.21
CA LYS A 199 -24.58 34.10 17.99
C LYS A 199 -23.39 33.20 17.66
N ARG A 200 -22.59 33.55 16.64
CA ARG A 200 -21.35 32.82 16.28
C ARG A 200 -20.42 32.68 17.49
N ASN A 201 -19.60 31.63 17.49
CA ASN A 201 -18.64 31.39 18.56
C ASN A 201 -17.59 32.50 18.61
N THR A 202 -17.45 33.08 19.80
CA THR A 202 -16.45 34.13 20.05
C THR A 202 -15.08 33.45 20.18
N PRO A 203 -13.99 34.00 19.61
CA PRO A 203 -12.64 33.53 19.88
C PRO A 203 -12.34 33.56 21.38
N ALA A 204 -11.56 32.61 21.89
CA ALA A 204 -11.34 32.49 23.33
C ALA A 204 -10.43 33.59 23.90
N ILE A 205 -9.59 34.22 23.08
CA ILE A 205 -8.85 35.44 23.40
C ILE A 205 -9.32 36.55 22.46
N VAL A 206 -9.76 37.68 23.03
CA VAL A 206 -10.30 38.86 22.31
C VAL A 206 -9.58 40.14 22.73
N HIS A 207 -9.77 41.25 22.01
CA HIS A 207 -9.33 42.58 22.45
C HIS A 207 -10.08 43.02 23.73
N ALA A 208 -9.37 43.60 24.70
CA ALA A 208 -9.98 44.18 25.88
C ALA A 208 -10.57 45.56 25.55
N VAL A 209 -11.89 45.64 25.40
CA VAL A 209 -12.59 46.88 25.00
C VAL A 209 -12.59 47.91 26.15
N SER A 210 -11.64 48.84 26.12
CA SER A 210 -11.41 49.85 27.17
C SER A 210 -12.63 50.75 27.44
N GLU A 211 -13.36 51.13 26.38
CA GLU A 211 -14.49 52.08 26.47
C GLU A 211 -15.80 51.48 26.99
N LYS A 212 -15.87 50.15 27.22
CA LYS A 212 -17.08 49.48 27.71
C LYS A 212 -16.83 48.64 28.96
N ARG A 213 -16.40 49.29 30.04
CA ARG A 213 -16.41 48.73 31.42
C ARG A 213 -17.71 47.94 31.71
N ASN A 214 -18.84 48.52 31.30
CA ASN A 214 -20.18 47.97 31.47
C ASN A 214 -20.40 46.57 30.84
N ILE A 215 -19.61 46.15 29.84
CA ILE A 215 -19.76 44.80 29.24
C ILE A 215 -19.04 43.74 30.07
N VAL A 216 -17.83 44.02 30.57
CA VAL A 216 -17.13 43.08 31.47
C VAL A 216 -17.89 42.99 32.79
N GLN A 217 -18.24 44.14 33.38
CA GLN A 217 -19.04 44.18 34.61
C GLN A 217 -20.44 43.58 34.43
N GLY A 218 -21.05 43.71 33.24
CA GLY A 218 -22.32 43.07 32.90
C GLY A 218 -22.22 41.55 32.76
N LEU A 219 -21.13 41.03 32.18
CA LEU A 219 -20.86 39.60 32.13
C LEU A 219 -20.52 39.04 33.51
N GLU A 220 -19.78 39.77 34.33
CA GLU A 220 -19.54 39.43 35.74
C GLU A 220 -20.84 39.37 36.54
N ALA A 221 -21.75 40.35 36.37
CA ALA A 221 -23.06 40.35 37.03
C ALA A 221 -23.95 39.18 36.57
N ILE A 222 -24.02 38.90 35.27
CA ILE A 222 -24.81 37.77 34.72
C ILE A 222 -24.27 36.42 35.22
N ILE A 223 -22.95 36.26 35.29
CA ILE A 223 -22.32 35.07 35.89
C ILE A 223 -22.65 35.00 37.39
N LEU A 224 -22.54 36.12 38.13
CA LEU A 224 -22.81 36.16 39.56
C LEU A 224 -24.26 35.75 39.90
N GLU A 225 -25.25 36.33 39.23
CA GLU A 225 -26.66 35.95 39.41
C GLU A 225 -26.94 34.48 39.04
N SER A 226 -26.27 33.97 38.01
CA SER A 226 -26.49 32.59 37.52
C SER A 226 -25.86 31.51 38.39
N PHE A 227 -24.78 31.80 39.12
CA PHE A 227 -24.01 30.81 39.90
C PHE A 227 -24.21 30.88 41.43
N SER A 228 -25.00 31.82 41.95
CA SER A 228 -25.29 32.03 43.38
C SER A 228 -26.07 30.90 44.09
N GLY A 229 -26.09 29.67 43.56
CA GLY A 229 -27.04 28.61 43.93
C GLY A 229 -26.46 27.31 44.50
N VAL A 230 -25.13 27.14 44.60
CA VAL A 230 -24.51 25.84 44.96
C VAL A 230 -23.58 25.96 46.17
N VAL A 231 -23.94 25.22 47.24
CA VAL A 231 -23.13 24.83 48.42
C VAL A 231 -21.95 25.74 48.80
N ALA A 232 -22.21 26.67 49.73
CA ALA A 232 -21.22 27.61 50.25
C ALA A 232 -19.92 26.95 50.74
N SER A 233 -18.79 27.32 50.13
CA SER A 233 -17.44 26.92 50.51
C SER A 233 -16.63 28.11 51.02
N ASN A 234 -15.68 27.89 51.93
CA ASN A 234 -14.86 28.97 52.48
C ASN A 234 -13.79 29.43 51.47
N SER A 235 -14.19 30.31 50.55
CA SER A 235 -13.39 30.91 49.46
C SER A 235 -12.17 31.69 49.97
N LYS A 236 -11.07 30.97 50.21
CA LYS A 236 -9.78 31.59 50.55
C LYS A 236 -9.24 32.32 49.33
N LYS A 237 -9.40 33.66 49.30
CA LYS A 237 -8.83 34.58 48.30
C LYS A 237 -7.44 34.10 47.85
N VAL A 238 -7.32 33.83 46.55
CA VAL A 238 -6.09 33.36 45.90
C VAL A 238 -4.94 34.35 46.17
N LYS A 239 -3.72 33.83 46.18
CA LYS A 239 -2.51 34.59 46.49
C LYS A 239 -1.42 34.27 45.48
N THR A 240 -0.68 35.28 45.07
CA THR A 240 0.57 35.15 44.34
C THR A 240 1.76 35.10 45.32
N TYR A 241 2.90 34.63 44.84
CA TYR A 241 4.21 34.80 45.46
C TYR A 241 5.20 35.25 44.37
N ASN A 242 5.73 36.46 44.48
CA ASN A 242 6.60 37.04 43.46
C ASN A 242 8.08 36.71 43.74
N ILE A 243 8.73 35.93 42.87
CA ILE A 243 10.10 35.45 43.12
C ILE A 243 11.16 36.56 43.07
N PHE A 244 10.89 37.67 42.37
CA PHE A 244 11.80 38.82 42.29
C PHE A 244 11.63 39.81 43.46
N SER A 245 10.61 39.62 44.31
CA SER A 245 10.35 40.43 45.49
C SER A 245 11.02 39.89 46.77
N HIS A 246 11.86 38.87 46.65
CA HIS A 246 12.51 38.17 47.77
C HIS A 246 13.96 37.77 47.44
N ASP A 247 14.77 37.55 48.48
CA ASP A 247 16.13 37.04 48.31
C ASP A 247 16.13 35.57 47.83
N PRO A 248 17.02 35.18 46.90
CA PRO A 248 17.18 33.79 46.49
C PRO A 248 17.67 32.87 47.63
N ASP A 249 17.26 31.60 47.62
CA ASP A 249 17.79 30.55 48.51
C ASP A 249 19.32 30.37 48.39
N PHE A 250 19.89 30.66 47.21
CA PHE A 250 21.34 30.71 46.98
C PHE A 250 21.71 31.82 45.98
N ARG A 251 22.82 32.54 46.22
CA ARG A 251 23.39 33.54 45.30
C ARG A 251 24.91 33.62 45.44
N ASN A 252 25.62 33.71 44.32
CA ASN A 252 27.03 34.10 44.29
C ASN A 252 27.39 34.83 42.96
N ARG A 253 28.69 34.91 42.62
CA ARG A 253 29.19 35.54 41.37
C ARG A 253 28.99 34.74 40.07
N TYR A 254 28.52 33.50 40.17
CA TYR A 254 28.34 32.57 39.05
C TYR A 254 26.85 32.30 38.75
N GLY A 255 25.97 32.51 39.72
CA GLY A 255 24.53 32.37 39.54
C GLY A 255 23.73 32.54 40.84
N TRP A 256 22.43 32.28 40.75
CA TRP A 256 21.51 32.25 41.89
C TRP A 256 20.34 31.29 41.64
N SER A 257 19.65 30.86 42.70
CA SER A 257 18.49 29.97 42.62
C SER A 257 17.49 30.21 43.76
N ILE A 258 16.20 29.96 43.52
CA ILE A 258 15.10 30.15 44.50
C ILE A 258 14.05 29.04 44.38
N GLU A 259 13.49 28.59 45.51
CA GLU A 259 12.50 27.50 45.60
C GLU A 259 11.19 27.96 46.28
N VAL A 260 10.10 28.04 45.51
CA VAL A 260 8.75 28.35 46.00
C VAL A 260 8.05 27.07 46.45
N THR A 261 7.95 26.90 47.77
CA THR A 261 7.33 25.73 48.41
C THR A 261 6.01 26.09 49.09
N LYS A 262 5.32 25.08 49.64
CA LYS A 262 4.13 25.26 50.50
C LYS A 262 4.36 26.04 51.80
N LYS A 263 5.60 26.43 52.11
CA LYS A 263 5.93 27.40 53.17
C LYS A 263 5.65 28.84 52.71
N GLN A 264 6.17 29.21 51.54
CA GLN A 264 5.98 30.51 50.91
C GLN A 264 4.53 30.66 50.43
N LEU A 265 4.05 29.75 49.57
CA LEU A 265 2.73 29.83 48.96
C LEU A 265 1.83 28.68 49.44
N LYS A 266 0.92 28.98 50.37
CA LYS A 266 0.12 27.97 51.09
C LYS A 266 -0.88 27.20 50.21
N SER A 267 -1.26 27.69 49.02
CA SER A 267 -2.14 26.98 48.07
C SER A 267 -1.46 25.73 47.48
N LEU A 268 -0.14 25.75 47.28
CA LEU A 268 0.67 24.61 46.82
C LEU A 268 0.60 23.37 47.74
N LYS A 269 -0.05 23.49 48.91
CA LYS A 269 -0.40 22.33 49.75
C LYS A 269 -1.39 21.37 49.09
N ARG A 270 -2.28 21.87 48.22
CA ARG A 270 -3.33 21.08 47.55
C ARG A 270 -2.75 20.33 46.36
N THR A 271 -2.17 21.07 45.40
CA THR A 271 -1.54 20.52 44.19
C THR A 271 -0.32 19.64 44.48
N ASN A 272 0.34 19.84 45.62
CA ASN A 272 1.68 19.33 45.92
C ASN A 272 2.74 19.67 44.83
N ILE A 273 2.50 20.66 43.97
CA ILE A 273 3.50 21.14 43.00
C ILE A 273 4.27 22.33 43.58
N GLY A 274 5.60 22.26 43.56
CA GLY A 274 6.50 23.38 43.84
C GLY A 274 6.91 24.11 42.55
N PHE A 275 7.56 25.27 42.69
CA PHE A 275 8.17 25.99 41.58
C PHE A 275 9.61 26.42 41.93
N PHE A 276 10.50 26.50 40.96
CA PHE A 276 11.86 26.97 41.15
C PHE A 276 12.36 27.80 39.95
N MET A 277 13.40 28.59 40.19
CA MET A 277 14.14 29.30 39.14
C MET A 277 15.64 29.24 39.44
N VAL A 278 16.45 29.07 38.39
CA VAL A 278 17.91 29.13 38.43
C VAL A 278 18.41 30.08 37.35
N ASN A 279 19.38 30.91 37.70
CA ASN A 279 20.10 31.79 36.78
C ASN A 279 21.58 31.43 36.86
N LEU A 280 22.17 30.99 35.75
CA LEU A 280 23.59 30.79 35.58
C LEU A 280 24.16 31.91 34.70
N THR A 281 25.15 32.63 35.21
CA THR A 281 25.96 33.54 34.37
C THR A 281 26.77 32.73 33.35
N ARG A 282 27.24 33.34 32.26
CA ARG A 282 28.01 32.64 31.21
C ARG A 282 29.17 31.80 31.76
N GLY A 283 29.43 30.65 31.13
CA GLY A 283 30.51 29.73 31.51
C GLY A 283 30.44 29.27 32.98
N SER A 284 29.24 28.98 33.48
CA SER A 284 28.97 28.54 34.86
C SER A 284 28.11 27.28 34.89
N ILE A 285 28.18 26.54 35.99
CA ILE A 285 27.54 25.23 36.16
C ILE A 285 26.85 25.17 37.53
N LEU A 286 25.59 24.73 37.55
CA LEU A 286 24.95 24.19 38.75
C LEU A 286 25.54 22.79 38.96
N GLY A 287 26.31 22.62 40.04
CA GLY A 287 27.19 21.48 40.23
C GLY A 287 26.44 20.14 40.31
N PRO A 288 27.10 19.00 40.03
CA PRO A 288 26.45 17.69 39.97
C PRO A 288 25.65 17.36 41.24
N HIS A 289 24.36 17.08 41.10
CA HIS A 289 23.42 16.82 42.19
C HIS A 289 22.25 15.94 41.75
N TRP A 290 21.50 15.37 42.71
CA TRP A 290 20.19 14.76 42.44
C TRP A 290 19.11 15.30 43.39
N ASN A 291 17.86 15.11 42.97
CA ASN A 291 16.68 15.55 43.70
C ASN A 291 16.06 14.38 44.48
N PRO A 292 16.10 14.37 45.83
CA PRO A 292 15.63 13.20 46.59
C PRO A 292 14.10 13.10 46.71
N LYS A 293 13.36 14.19 46.46
CA LYS A 293 11.91 14.29 46.79
C LYS A 293 10.98 14.60 45.62
N ALA A 294 11.52 15.04 44.49
CA ALA A 294 10.73 15.54 43.38
C ALA A 294 11.46 15.34 42.04
N THR A 295 10.65 15.19 41.00
CA THR A 295 11.02 15.30 39.59
C THR A 295 10.89 16.77 39.20
N GLU A 296 11.81 17.27 38.36
CA GLU A 296 11.88 18.67 37.98
C GLU A 296 11.57 18.85 36.49
N LEU A 297 10.45 19.54 36.22
CA LEU A 297 9.95 19.88 34.88
C LEU A 297 10.39 21.30 34.55
N THR A 298 11.41 21.40 33.73
CA THR A 298 12.21 22.62 33.54
C THR A 298 11.99 23.21 32.16
N MET A 299 12.01 24.53 32.04
CA MET A 299 11.84 25.29 30.80
C MET A 299 12.96 26.33 30.67
N GLY A 300 13.56 26.43 29.48
CA GLY A 300 14.52 27.49 29.15
C GLY A 300 13.83 28.85 29.15
N SER A 301 14.33 29.78 29.96
CA SER A 301 13.74 31.10 30.20
C SER A 301 14.56 32.23 29.54
N GLU A 302 15.88 32.11 29.52
CA GLU A 302 16.81 33.02 28.83
C GLU A 302 18.06 32.26 28.37
N GLY A 303 18.57 32.61 27.18
CA GLY A 303 19.84 32.11 26.67
C GLY A 303 19.84 30.63 26.31
N ARG A 304 20.97 29.95 26.57
CA ARG A 304 21.16 28.52 26.24
C ARG A 304 22.14 27.82 27.18
N GLY A 305 21.93 26.52 27.38
CA GLY A 305 22.81 25.67 28.18
C GLY A 305 22.86 24.23 27.69
N MET A 306 23.77 23.45 28.28
CA MET A 306 23.74 21.99 28.25
C MET A 306 23.19 21.45 29.57
N VAL A 307 22.57 20.29 29.50
CA VAL A 307 22.21 19.47 30.66
C VAL A 307 22.78 18.08 30.43
N ARG A 308 23.42 17.54 31.47
CA ARG A 308 23.86 16.14 31.52
C ARG A 308 23.11 15.45 32.65
N VAL A 309 22.48 14.32 32.35
CA VAL A 309 21.78 13.45 33.28
C VAL A 309 22.46 12.08 33.28
N VAL A 310 22.68 11.54 34.46
CA VAL A 310 23.29 10.23 34.68
C VAL A 310 22.22 9.27 35.21
N CYS A 311 22.22 8.04 34.71
CA CYS A 311 21.45 6.95 35.28
C CYS A 311 22.34 6.10 36.17
N GLY A 312 21.83 5.74 37.35
CA GLY A 312 22.52 4.78 38.23
C GLY A 312 22.45 3.39 37.60
N SER A 313 23.59 2.72 37.46
CA SER A 313 23.68 1.38 36.87
C SER A 313 23.07 0.32 37.80
N GLY A 314 21.77 0.08 37.62
CA GLY A 314 21.23 -1.27 37.74
C GLY A 314 21.77 -2.15 36.60
N ASN A 315 21.46 -3.44 36.61
CA ASN A 315 21.90 -4.35 35.55
C ASN A 315 21.38 -3.86 34.18
N GLU A 316 22.23 -3.95 33.16
CA GLU A 316 21.98 -3.41 31.81
C GLU A 316 20.78 -4.08 31.11
N GLU A 317 20.33 -5.23 31.61
CA GLU A 317 19.18 -5.99 31.12
C GLU A 317 17.83 -5.60 31.77
N GLU A 318 17.81 -4.83 32.87
CA GLU A 318 16.59 -4.54 33.64
C GLU A 318 16.22 -3.05 33.78
N THR A 319 17.03 -2.10 33.32
CA THR A 319 16.78 -0.65 33.54
C THR A 319 16.68 0.17 32.26
N GLU A 320 15.50 0.75 32.01
CA GLU A 320 15.19 1.62 30.85
C GLU A 320 15.94 2.98 30.85
N CYS A 321 16.79 3.25 31.85
CA CYS A 321 17.40 4.56 32.11
C CYS A 321 18.77 4.68 31.43
N GLN A 322 18.85 5.45 30.35
CA GLN A 322 20.12 5.76 29.66
C GLN A 322 20.73 7.08 30.13
N ASN A 323 22.07 7.19 30.11
CA ASN A 323 22.76 8.46 30.33
C ASN A 323 22.43 9.45 29.21
N MET A 324 22.04 10.68 29.55
CA MET A 324 21.56 11.68 28.59
C MET A 324 22.42 12.94 28.60
N ARG A 325 22.64 13.50 27.40
CA ARG A 325 23.19 14.84 27.19
C ARG A 325 22.28 15.57 26.23
N PHE A 326 21.89 16.79 26.56
CA PHE A 326 21.03 17.57 25.68
C PHE A 326 21.26 19.07 25.85
N LYS A 327 20.99 19.79 24.77
CA LYS A 327 21.04 21.24 24.70
C LYS A 327 19.65 21.80 24.98
N VAL A 328 19.58 22.94 25.66
CA VAL A 328 18.33 23.64 25.99
C VAL A 328 18.48 25.12 25.63
N LYS A 329 17.51 25.67 24.90
CA LYS A 329 17.39 27.10 24.52
C LYS A 329 16.07 27.68 25.05
N GLU A 330 15.90 29.00 24.97
CA GLU A 330 14.68 29.71 25.38
C GLU A 330 13.39 29.12 24.77
N GLY A 331 12.53 28.56 25.62
CA GLY A 331 11.26 27.95 25.27
C GLY A 331 11.28 26.43 25.04
N ASP A 332 12.44 25.78 25.07
CA ASP A 332 12.48 24.32 25.19
C ASP A 332 12.12 23.90 26.63
N ALA A 333 11.62 22.68 26.79
CA ALA A 333 11.27 22.11 28.08
C ALA A 333 11.82 20.69 28.25
N PHE A 334 12.21 20.31 29.45
CA PHE A 334 12.79 19.00 29.75
C PHE A 334 12.39 18.49 31.14
N VAL A 335 12.52 17.18 31.35
CA VAL A 335 12.27 16.54 32.66
C VAL A 335 13.54 15.85 33.17
N VAL A 336 13.77 15.91 34.48
CA VAL A 336 14.75 15.05 35.17
C VAL A 336 14.12 14.46 36.41
N SER A 337 14.14 13.12 36.50
CA SER A 337 13.52 12.37 37.59
C SER A 337 14.18 12.63 38.94
N ARG A 338 13.41 12.39 40.00
CA ARG A 338 14.00 12.19 41.32
C ARG A 338 15.10 11.12 41.28
N PHE A 339 16.14 11.30 42.10
CA PHE A 339 17.33 10.45 42.20
C PHE A 339 18.25 10.33 40.97
N GLN A 340 17.89 10.82 39.78
CA GLN A 340 18.86 10.94 38.68
C GLN A 340 19.88 12.05 38.99
N PRO A 341 21.21 11.78 39.01
CA PRO A 341 22.20 12.82 39.16
C PRO A 341 22.35 13.62 37.86
N MET A 342 22.31 14.95 37.96
CA MET A 342 22.41 15.86 36.82
C MET A 342 23.32 17.06 37.10
N ALA A 343 23.73 17.73 36.04
CA ALA A 343 24.33 19.07 36.08
C ALA A 343 23.87 19.90 34.88
N GLN A 344 23.53 21.17 35.13
CA GLN A 344 23.12 22.15 34.14
C GLN A 344 24.20 23.24 34.02
N MET A 345 24.54 23.64 32.80
CA MET A 345 25.68 24.51 32.53
C MET A 345 25.40 25.49 31.39
N SER A 346 25.77 26.76 31.59
CA SER A 346 25.72 27.81 30.57
C SER A 346 26.95 27.77 29.67
N PHE A 347 26.75 28.14 28.40
CA PHE A 347 27.85 28.37 27.46
C PHE A 347 28.60 29.68 27.78
N ASN A 348 29.77 29.88 27.18
CA ASN A 348 30.53 31.14 27.32
C ASN A 348 29.89 32.35 26.61
N ASP A 349 28.94 32.16 25.70
CA ASP A 349 28.34 33.24 24.89
C ASP A 349 27.19 33.99 25.56
N GLY A 350 26.53 33.39 26.56
CA GLY A 350 25.42 34.03 27.29
C GLY A 350 25.10 33.35 28.62
N PRO A 351 24.20 33.92 29.43
CA PRO A 351 23.65 33.23 30.59
C PRO A 351 22.81 32.02 30.16
N PHE A 352 22.51 31.15 31.13
CA PHE A 352 21.44 30.17 31.02
C PHE A 352 20.50 30.37 32.20
N VAL A 353 19.28 30.80 31.92
CA VAL A 353 18.24 30.99 32.94
C VAL A 353 17.13 30.01 32.64
N PHE A 354 16.69 29.28 33.66
CA PHE A 354 15.62 28.30 33.57
C PHE A 354 14.68 28.37 34.76
N VAL A 355 13.41 28.09 34.49
CA VAL A 355 12.31 28.04 35.45
C VAL A 355 11.69 26.65 35.41
N GLY A 356 11.11 26.17 36.50
CA GLY A 356 10.52 24.83 36.49
C GLY A 356 9.52 24.56 37.59
N PHE A 357 8.74 23.51 37.36
CA PHE A 357 7.82 22.95 38.33
C PHE A 357 8.43 21.69 38.95
N SER A 358 8.17 21.50 40.24
CA SER A 358 8.69 20.39 41.04
C SER A 358 7.53 19.54 41.52
N THR A 359 7.61 18.21 41.39
CA THR A 359 6.53 17.29 41.82
C THR A 359 6.40 17.15 43.34
N SER A 360 7.10 17.97 44.13
CA SER A 360 6.72 18.23 45.52
C SER A 360 6.82 19.70 45.94
N ALA A 361 5.73 20.21 46.52
CA ALA A 361 5.68 21.48 47.23
C ALA A 361 6.35 21.42 48.63
N LYS A 362 7.07 20.35 48.95
CA LYS A 362 7.93 20.20 50.13
C LYS A 362 9.37 20.53 49.72
N ARG A 363 10.08 21.36 50.49
CA ARG A 363 11.48 21.75 50.20
C ARG A 363 12.32 20.55 49.74
N ASN A 364 12.71 20.54 48.47
CA ASN A 364 13.32 19.40 47.77
C ASN A 364 14.64 19.03 48.47
N HIS A 365 15.49 20.03 48.72
CA HIS A 365 16.85 19.90 49.25
C HIS A 365 17.73 19.00 48.37
N PRO A 366 18.14 19.50 47.17
CA PRO A 366 19.01 18.78 46.26
C PRO A 366 20.32 18.36 46.95
N GLN A 367 20.82 17.18 46.60
CA GLN A 367 22.02 16.58 47.20
C GLN A 367 23.18 16.73 46.22
N PHE A 368 24.09 17.66 46.52
CA PHE A 368 25.25 17.96 45.68
C PHE A 368 26.41 16.98 45.93
N LEU A 369 27.21 16.70 44.90
CA LEU A 369 28.47 15.96 44.98
C LEU A 369 29.67 16.89 45.21
N ALA A 370 29.62 18.13 44.71
CA ALA A 370 30.70 19.12 44.82
C ALA A 370 30.27 20.35 45.65
N GLY A 371 31.27 21.07 46.18
CA GLY A 371 31.06 22.21 47.07
C GLY A 371 31.03 21.83 48.56
N LYS A 372 30.99 22.86 49.41
CA LYS A 372 30.95 22.69 50.88
C LYS A 372 29.60 22.18 51.35
N GLY A 373 29.59 21.17 52.21
CA GLY A 373 28.37 20.47 52.62
C GLY A 373 27.79 19.54 51.55
N SER A 374 28.55 19.22 50.49
CA SER A 374 28.19 18.17 49.54
C SER A 374 28.34 16.77 50.17
N LEU A 375 27.78 15.74 49.54
CA LEU A 375 27.94 14.35 50.00
C LEU A 375 29.42 13.95 50.12
N LEU A 376 30.29 14.41 49.21
CA LEU A 376 31.72 14.09 49.24
C LEU A 376 32.51 14.92 50.28
N ASP A 377 31.98 16.06 50.74
CA ASP A 377 32.58 16.87 51.81
C ASP A 377 32.22 16.33 53.21
N ILE A 378 30.97 15.86 53.39
CA ILE A 378 30.46 15.36 54.68
C ILE A 378 30.84 13.90 55.00
N LEU A 379 31.10 13.07 53.99
CA LEU A 379 31.46 11.66 54.20
C LEU A 379 32.90 11.50 54.72
N ASP A 380 33.12 10.44 55.51
CA ASP A 380 34.46 10.14 56.02
C ASP A 380 35.45 9.81 54.89
N LYS A 381 36.68 10.30 55.05
CA LYS A 381 37.71 10.32 54.01
C LYS A 381 38.40 8.96 53.84
N GLN A 382 38.33 8.06 54.82
CA GLN A 382 38.70 6.66 54.69
C GLN A 382 37.60 5.88 53.94
N ILE A 383 36.34 6.10 54.29
CA ILE A 383 35.20 5.46 53.62
C ILE A 383 35.14 5.85 52.14
N LEU A 384 35.32 7.13 51.81
CA LEU A 384 35.47 7.60 50.43
C LEU A 384 36.69 6.98 49.74
N ALA A 385 37.84 6.90 50.40
CA ALA A 385 39.06 6.30 49.84
C ALA A 385 38.83 4.83 49.46
N THR A 386 38.22 4.05 50.35
CA THR A 386 37.81 2.66 50.11
C THR A 386 36.78 2.57 48.97
N SER A 387 35.72 3.40 49.01
CA SER A 387 34.63 3.37 48.01
C SER A 387 35.07 3.73 46.60
N PHE A 388 36.11 4.56 46.45
CA PHE A 388 36.70 4.91 45.15
C PHE A 388 37.91 4.04 44.77
N GLY A 389 38.37 3.13 45.64
CA GLY A 389 39.58 2.33 45.40
C GLY A 389 40.88 3.15 45.36
N VAL A 390 40.93 4.33 45.99
CA VAL A 390 42.06 5.28 45.90
C VAL A 390 42.62 5.64 47.27
N SER A 391 43.84 6.21 47.29
CA SER A 391 44.44 6.64 48.55
C SER A 391 43.68 7.80 49.23
N ASN A 392 43.76 7.84 50.57
CA ASN A 392 43.36 9.01 51.36
C ASN A 392 44.01 10.33 50.89
N ARG A 393 45.22 10.28 50.31
CA ARG A 393 45.91 11.45 49.74
C ARG A 393 45.25 11.92 48.44
N THR A 394 44.61 11.02 47.70
CA THR A 394 43.81 11.29 46.51
C THR A 394 42.49 11.97 46.91
N ILE A 395 41.75 11.42 47.88
CA ILE A 395 40.52 12.05 48.42
C ILE A 395 40.83 13.43 49.02
N LYS A 396 41.90 13.55 49.82
CA LYS A 396 42.37 14.85 50.36
C LYS A 396 42.91 15.81 49.28
N ARG A 397 43.05 15.40 48.01
CA ARG A 397 43.32 16.28 46.87
C ARG A 397 42.03 16.66 46.12
N LEU A 398 41.12 15.70 45.92
CA LEU A 398 39.78 15.94 45.35
C LEU A 398 39.01 16.99 46.16
N LEU A 399 39.02 16.86 47.50
CA LEU A 399 38.33 17.76 48.44
C LEU A 399 39.13 19.05 48.76
N ARG A 400 40.11 19.44 47.93
CA ARG A 400 40.81 20.75 48.03
C ARG A 400 40.33 21.78 47.00
N SER A 401 39.25 21.48 46.28
CA SER A 401 38.71 22.39 45.26
C SER A 401 38.12 23.68 45.89
N PRO A 402 38.32 24.89 45.33
CA PRO A 402 38.31 26.12 46.14
C PRO A 402 36.95 26.83 46.30
N ALA A 403 35.81 26.11 46.29
CA ALA A 403 34.48 26.74 46.20
C ALA A 403 33.53 26.38 47.38
N ASP A 404 33.22 27.38 48.22
CA ASP A 404 32.06 27.40 49.13
C ASP A 404 30.73 27.51 48.35
N SER A 405 30.47 26.64 47.37
CA SER A 405 29.34 26.85 46.45
C SER A 405 28.81 25.61 45.72
N ILE A 406 27.50 25.63 45.48
CA ILE A 406 26.76 24.72 44.59
C ILE A 406 26.70 25.21 43.13
N ILE A 407 26.93 26.50 42.86
CA ILE A 407 27.07 27.07 41.50
C ILE A 407 28.48 27.61 41.33
N PHE A 408 29.23 27.16 40.33
CA PHE A 408 30.63 27.57 40.12
C PHE A 408 30.95 27.80 38.64
N GLY A 409 32.06 28.48 38.36
CA GLY A 409 32.53 28.70 36.99
C GLY A 409 33.05 27.41 36.36
N CYS A 410 32.65 27.15 35.12
CA CYS A 410 33.24 26.14 34.24
C CYS A 410 33.11 26.59 32.78
N SER A 411 34.10 27.34 32.29
CA SER A 411 34.15 27.92 30.93
C SER A 411 34.48 26.90 29.82
N SER A 412 34.23 25.62 30.06
CA SER A 412 34.40 24.54 29.08
C SER A 412 33.42 23.37 29.25
N CYS A 413 32.56 23.40 30.27
CA CYS A 413 31.65 22.28 30.54
C CYS A 413 30.58 22.17 29.45
N ALA A 414 29.92 23.28 29.10
CA ALA A 414 28.89 23.29 28.07
C ALA A 414 29.48 22.98 26.67
N GLU A 415 30.68 23.49 26.41
CA GLU A 415 31.39 23.33 25.14
C GLU A 415 31.83 21.89 24.90
N GLU A 416 32.39 21.21 25.91
CA GLU A 416 32.83 19.81 25.75
C GLU A 416 31.64 18.84 25.71
N GLU A 417 30.57 19.05 26.49
CA GLU A 417 29.36 18.21 26.37
C GLU A 417 28.63 18.45 25.03
N GLU A 418 28.61 19.68 24.47
CA GLU A 418 28.08 19.93 23.13
C GLU A 418 28.95 19.29 22.03
N LYS A 419 30.27 19.26 22.21
CA LYS A 419 31.20 18.57 21.31
C LYS A 419 30.98 17.06 21.34
N ILE A 420 30.85 16.44 22.52
CA ILE A 420 30.55 15.01 22.65
C ILE A 420 29.23 14.66 21.95
N VAL A 421 28.17 15.46 22.12
CA VAL A 421 26.89 15.24 21.42
C VAL A 421 27.06 15.33 19.89
N LYS A 422 27.84 16.28 19.38
CA LYS A 422 28.13 16.38 17.93
C LYS A 422 28.91 15.17 17.41
N GLU A 423 29.90 14.68 18.15
CA GLU A 423 30.67 13.48 17.78
C GLU A 423 29.80 12.20 17.83
N GLU A 424 28.91 12.07 18.83
CA GLU A 424 27.93 10.98 18.92
C GLU A 424 26.92 11.02 17.75
N ASP A 425 26.41 12.20 17.39
CA ASP A 425 25.45 12.37 16.29
C ASP A 425 26.07 12.22 14.90
N GLU A 426 27.31 12.68 14.69
CA GLU A 426 28.07 12.39 13.46
C GLU A 426 28.31 10.88 13.31
N ARG A 427 28.63 10.17 14.40
CA ARG A 427 28.83 8.71 14.32
C ARG A 427 27.54 7.97 13.94
N LYS A 428 26.41 8.28 14.59
CA LYS A 428 25.09 7.72 14.25
C LYS A 428 24.73 7.93 12.78
N ARG A 429 25.00 9.11 12.21
CA ARG A 429 24.74 9.40 10.79
C ARG A 429 25.60 8.55 9.85
N ARG A 430 26.86 8.33 10.19
CA ARG A 430 27.76 7.45 9.42
C ARG A 430 27.30 5.99 9.50
N GLU A 431 26.92 5.52 10.69
CA GLU A 431 26.31 4.19 10.93
C GLU A 431 25.00 4.01 10.12
N GLU A 432 24.15 5.05 10.03
CA GLU A 432 22.91 5.04 9.25
C GLU A 432 23.16 5.10 7.74
N GLU A 433 24.13 5.88 7.26
CA GLU A 433 24.55 5.91 5.86
C GLU A 433 25.20 4.59 5.41
N GLU A 434 26.02 3.97 6.26
CA GLU A 434 26.67 2.68 5.99
C GLU A 434 25.62 1.58 5.85
N ARG A 435 24.68 1.48 6.80
CA ARG A 435 23.54 0.56 6.72
C ARG A 435 22.69 0.74 5.46
N LYS A 436 22.40 1.99 5.04
CA LYS A 436 21.66 2.23 3.80
C LYS A 436 22.42 1.75 2.56
N ARG A 437 23.75 1.86 2.54
CA ARG A 437 24.57 1.33 1.45
C ARG A 437 24.61 -0.20 1.47
N GLU A 438 24.63 -0.85 2.64
CA GLU A 438 24.50 -2.30 2.75
C GLU A 438 23.12 -2.78 2.26
N GLU A 439 22.04 -2.11 2.66
CA GLU A 439 20.67 -2.38 2.22
C GLU A 439 20.53 -2.17 0.69
N GLU A 440 21.10 -1.10 0.12
CA GLU A 440 21.16 -0.86 -1.33
C GLU A 440 22.01 -1.89 -2.09
N GLU A 441 23.15 -2.33 -1.54
CA GLU A 441 23.99 -3.36 -2.19
C GLU A 441 23.33 -4.74 -2.12
N GLU A 442 22.62 -5.09 -1.04
CA GLU A 442 21.86 -6.34 -0.97
C GLU A 442 20.72 -6.36 -2.01
N GLU A 443 20.00 -5.25 -2.16
CA GLU A 443 18.98 -5.08 -3.20
C GLU A 443 19.56 -5.14 -4.63
N ALA A 444 20.73 -4.53 -4.87
CA ALA A 444 21.42 -4.64 -6.15
C ALA A 444 21.83 -6.11 -6.44
N ARG A 445 22.38 -6.82 -5.44
CA ARG A 445 22.75 -8.23 -5.53
C ARG A 445 21.55 -9.16 -5.73
N LYS A 446 20.36 -8.83 -5.20
CA LYS A 446 19.10 -9.55 -5.50
C LYS A 446 18.71 -9.39 -6.95
N ARG A 447 18.61 -8.14 -7.43
CA ARG A 447 18.25 -7.83 -8.83
C ARG A 447 19.21 -8.44 -9.84
N GLU A 448 20.51 -8.47 -9.54
CA GLU A 448 21.50 -9.14 -10.38
C GLU A 448 21.29 -10.67 -10.43
N ARG A 449 20.92 -11.30 -9.30
CA ARG A 449 20.59 -12.74 -9.23
C ARG A 449 19.28 -13.08 -9.93
N GLU A 450 18.29 -12.20 -9.86
CA GLU A 450 17.01 -12.34 -10.57
C GLU A 450 17.23 -12.25 -12.08
N ARG A 451 17.87 -11.17 -12.55
CA ARG A 451 18.24 -11.01 -13.96
C ARG A 451 19.08 -12.18 -14.49
N LYS A 452 20.02 -12.72 -13.70
CA LYS A 452 20.80 -13.90 -14.10
C LYS A 452 19.97 -15.18 -14.22
N ARG A 453 18.86 -15.31 -13.46
CA ARG A 453 17.90 -16.41 -13.64
C ARG A 453 17.06 -16.20 -14.89
N GLU A 454 16.57 -15.00 -15.14
CA GLU A 454 15.83 -14.64 -16.35
C GLU A 454 16.67 -14.87 -17.62
N GLU A 455 17.95 -14.45 -17.62
CA GLU A 455 18.89 -14.68 -18.72
C GLU A 455 19.23 -16.17 -18.91
N GLU A 456 19.27 -16.97 -17.83
CA GLU A 456 19.46 -18.43 -17.96
C GLU A 456 18.19 -19.14 -18.45
N GLU A 457 17.01 -18.75 -17.96
CA GLU A 457 15.72 -19.33 -18.35
C GLU A 457 15.40 -19.01 -19.81
N ALA A 458 15.59 -17.75 -20.25
CA ALA A 458 15.45 -17.37 -21.65
C ALA A 458 16.50 -18.05 -22.57
N ARG A 459 17.67 -18.43 -22.05
CA ARG A 459 18.64 -19.24 -22.83
C ARG A 459 18.16 -20.69 -22.96
N ARG A 460 17.66 -21.30 -21.88
CA ARG A 460 17.09 -22.66 -21.88
C ARG A 460 15.83 -22.75 -22.74
N GLU A 461 15.06 -21.68 -22.86
CA GLU A 461 13.91 -21.60 -23.77
C GLU A 461 14.38 -21.60 -25.24
N ARG A 462 15.33 -20.74 -25.61
CA ARG A 462 15.93 -20.75 -26.96
C ARG A 462 16.63 -22.07 -27.31
N GLU A 463 17.34 -22.67 -26.37
CA GLU A 463 17.96 -24.00 -26.54
C GLU A 463 16.90 -25.06 -26.92
N ARG A 464 15.69 -24.98 -26.36
CA ARG A 464 14.54 -25.86 -26.70
C ARG A 464 13.83 -25.46 -28.00
N GLU A 465 13.80 -24.18 -28.36
CA GLU A 465 13.27 -23.74 -29.65
C GLU A 465 14.18 -24.21 -30.80
N GLU A 466 15.50 -24.02 -30.67
CA GLU A 466 16.48 -24.57 -31.61
C GLU A 466 16.44 -26.11 -31.69
N GLU A 467 16.20 -26.80 -30.57
CA GLU A 467 16.04 -28.27 -30.55
C GLU A 467 14.80 -28.69 -31.37
N LYS A 468 13.65 -28.04 -31.16
CA LYS A 468 12.43 -28.28 -31.95
C LYS A 468 12.59 -27.93 -33.42
N GLU A 469 13.19 -26.79 -33.76
CA GLU A 469 13.42 -26.42 -35.17
C GLU A 469 14.28 -27.47 -35.89
N ARG A 470 15.26 -28.07 -35.19
CA ARG A 470 16.07 -29.17 -35.73
C ARG A 470 15.29 -30.47 -35.85
N GLU A 471 14.44 -30.82 -34.88
CA GLU A 471 13.53 -31.98 -34.99
C GLU A 471 12.53 -31.81 -36.14
N GLU A 472 11.95 -30.62 -36.31
CA GLU A 472 11.04 -30.30 -37.43
C GLU A 472 11.78 -30.28 -38.78
N GLU A 473 13.00 -29.74 -38.85
CA GLU A 473 13.77 -29.78 -40.10
C GLU A 473 14.21 -31.21 -40.45
N GLU A 474 14.61 -32.04 -39.47
CA GLU A 474 14.91 -33.44 -39.74
C GLU A 474 13.65 -34.21 -40.15
N ALA A 475 12.52 -34.01 -39.48
CA ALA A 475 11.25 -34.61 -39.88
C ALA A 475 10.84 -34.20 -41.30
N ARG A 476 10.99 -32.93 -41.67
CA ARG A 476 10.72 -32.44 -43.02
C ARG A 476 11.68 -33.05 -44.05
N ARG A 477 12.99 -33.11 -43.76
CA ARG A 477 13.98 -33.80 -44.62
C ARG A 477 13.66 -35.30 -44.77
N GLN A 478 13.22 -35.97 -43.71
CA GLN A 478 12.77 -37.37 -43.77
C GLN A 478 11.49 -37.52 -44.60
N GLN A 479 10.59 -36.54 -44.61
CA GLN A 479 9.42 -36.52 -45.50
C GLN A 479 9.81 -36.26 -46.96
N GLU A 480 10.61 -35.22 -47.22
CA GLU A 480 11.16 -34.89 -48.56
C GLU A 480 11.89 -36.09 -49.18
N ASP A 481 12.68 -36.84 -48.40
CA ASP A 481 13.41 -38.02 -48.88
C ASP A 481 12.50 -39.26 -49.07
N ARG A 482 11.37 -39.36 -48.35
CA ARG A 482 10.29 -40.35 -48.62
C ARG A 482 9.51 -40.00 -49.89
N GLU A 483 9.20 -38.74 -50.10
CA GLU A 483 8.50 -38.25 -51.30
C GLU A 483 9.40 -38.38 -52.54
N ARG A 484 10.69 -38.03 -52.45
CA ARG A 484 11.65 -38.27 -53.53
C ARG A 484 11.73 -39.74 -53.90
N LYS A 485 11.77 -40.66 -52.92
CA LYS A 485 11.76 -42.12 -53.18
C LYS A 485 10.49 -42.60 -53.88
N ARG A 486 9.33 -42.04 -53.54
CA ARG A 486 8.06 -42.33 -54.26
C ARG A 486 8.11 -41.83 -55.70
N ALA A 487 8.51 -40.57 -55.92
CA ALA A 487 8.63 -39.98 -57.25
C ALA A 487 9.70 -40.69 -58.11
N GLU A 488 10.78 -41.17 -57.50
CA GLU A 488 11.85 -41.93 -58.16
C GLU A 488 11.39 -43.35 -58.53
N GLU A 489 10.53 -43.99 -57.72
CA GLU A 489 9.87 -45.25 -58.10
C GLU A 489 8.84 -45.04 -59.22
N GLU A 490 8.02 -43.99 -59.14
CA GLU A 490 7.01 -43.65 -60.15
C GLU A 490 7.65 -43.31 -61.50
N ALA A 491 8.70 -42.47 -61.51
CA ALA A 491 9.50 -42.18 -62.70
C ALA A 491 10.24 -43.42 -63.22
N ARG A 492 10.55 -44.43 -62.38
CA ARG A 492 11.09 -45.71 -62.85
C ARG A 492 10.02 -46.53 -63.59
N ARG A 493 8.80 -46.61 -63.04
CA ARG A 493 7.66 -47.29 -63.68
C ARG A 493 7.28 -46.62 -65.01
N GLU A 494 7.35 -45.29 -65.09
CA GLU A 494 7.09 -44.57 -66.35
C GLU A 494 8.22 -44.78 -67.38
N ARG A 495 9.49 -44.78 -66.96
CA ARG A 495 10.63 -45.15 -67.83
C ARG A 495 10.60 -46.62 -68.28
N GLU A 496 10.03 -47.52 -67.48
CA GLU A 496 9.80 -48.91 -67.88
C GLU A 496 8.77 -48.97 -69.03
N ARG A 497 7.64 -48.25 -68.93
CA ARG A 497 6.64 -48.13 -70.03
C ARG A 497 7.21 -47.50 -71.30
N GLN A 498 7.91 -46.37 -71.17
CA GLN A 498 8.53 -45.68 -72.32
C GLN A 498 9.53 -46.58 -73.07
N ARG A 499 10.21 -47.48 -72.37
CA ARG A 499 11.11 -48.48 -72.99
C ARG A 499 10.37 -49.60 -73.71
N GLU A 500 9.18 -49.98 -73.26
CA GLU A 500 8.33 -50.94 -73.99
C GLU A 500 7.83 -50.31 -75.30
N GLU A 501 7.36 -49.05 -75.25
CA GLU A 501 6.95 -48.28 -76.44
C GLU A 501 8.12 -48.04 -77.43
N GLU A 502 9.30 -47.64 -76.95
CA GLU A 502 10.50 -47.50 -77.80
C GLU A 502 10.93 -48.83 -78.43
N ALA A 503 10.83 -49.95 -77.69
CA ALA A 503 11.19 -51.27 -78.21
C ALA A 503 10.23 -51.74 -79.32
N GLU A 504 8.93 -51.48 -79.17
CA GLU A 504 7.92 -51.82 -80.20
C GLU A 504 8.10 -50.95 -81.46
N ALA A 505 8.36 -49.65 -81.29
CA ALA A 505 8.69 -48.74 -82.39
C ALA A 505 9.99 -49.12 -83.12
N ALA A 506 11.03 -49.53 -82.37
CA ALA A 506 12.29 -50.00 -82.95
C ALA A 506 12.12 -51.30 -83.74
N ALA A 507 11.26 -52.22 -83.28
CA ALA A 507 10.92 -53.45 -84.01
C ALA A 507 10.22 -53.15 -85.35
N ALA A 508 9.28 -52.19 -85.37
CA ALA A 508 8.62 -51.73 -86.59
C ALA A 508 9.61 -51.10 -87.59
N ALA A 509 10.52 -50.23 -87.11
CA ALA A 509 11.57 -49.63 -87.95
C ALA A 509 12.53 -50.68 -88.55
N ALA A 510 12.92 -51.68 -87.77
CA ALA A 510 13.76 -52.79 -88.23
C ALA A 510 13.06 -53.66 -89.30
N ALA A 511 11.74 -53.84 -89.21
CA ALA A 511 10.95 -54.52 -90.23
C ALA A 511 10.91 -53.73 -91.55
N ALA A 512 10.70 -52.41 -91.49
CA ALA A 512 10.68 -51.54 -92.67
C ALA A 512 12.03 -51.57 -93.44
N LYS A 513 13.16 -51.50 -92.73
CA LYS A 513 14.50 -51.56 -93.34
C LYS A 513 14.74 -52.86 -94.12
N ARG A 514 14.27 -54.00 -93.61
CA ARG A 514 14.35 -55.31 -94.28
C ARG A 514 13.48 -55.41 -95.55
N GLU A 515 12.42 -54.60 -95.67
CA GLU A 515 11.64 -54.46 -96.91
C GLU A 515 12.44 -53.67 -97.95
N GLN A 516 13.10 -52.59 -97.52
CA GLN A 516 13.91 -51.72 -98.40
C GLN A 516 15.12 -52.46 -99.00
N GLU A 517 15.88 -53.21 -98.20
CA GLU A 517 16.99 -54.05 -98.66
C GLU A 517 16.53 -55.11 -99.69
N LYS A 518 15.32 -55.66 -99.54
CA LYS A 518 14.71 -56.58 -100.53
C LYS A 518 14.35 -55.89 -101.84
N ARG A 519 13.95 -54.60 -101.83
CA ARG A 519 13.65 -53.83 -103.04
C ARG A 519 14.90 -53.50 -103.85
N GLU A 520 16.00 -53.16 -103.19
CA GLU A 520 17.28 -52.91 -103.89
C GLU A 520 17.82 -54.19 -104.54
N ARG A 521 17.74 -55.33 -103.86
CA ARG A 521 18.13 -56.62 -104.43
C ARG A 521 17.32 -56.99 -105.67
N ARG A 522 16.00 -56.72 -105.67
CA ARG A 522 15.14 -56.90 -106.85
C ARG A 522 15.51 -55.99 -108.02
N ARG A 523 16.01 -54.77 -107.79
CA ARG A 523 16.50 -53.90 -108.87
C ARG A 523 17.79 -54.43 -109.52
N GLN A 524 18.64 -55.13 -108.76
CA GLN A 524 19.79 -55.83 -109.33
C GLN A 524 19.35 -57.04 -110.18
N GLU A 525 18.38 -57.83 -109.69
CA GLU A 525 17.73 -58.90 -110.47
C GLU A 525 17.02 -58.39 -111.73
N GLU A 526 16.58 -57.12 -111.75
CA GLU A 526 15.89 -56.48 -112.87
C GLU A 526 16.88 -56.00 -113.96
N ALA A 527 17.99 -55.36 -113.59
CA ALA A 527 19.03 -54.93 -114.54
C ALA A 527 19.75 -56.11 -115.22
N GLU A 528 19.95 -57.22 -114.50
CA GLU A 528 20.53 -58.45 -115.06
C GLU A 528 19.55 -59.11 -116.06
N ARG A 529 18.23 -59.03 -115.79
CA ARG A 529 17.19 -59.43 -116.73
C ARG A 529 17.09 -58.53 -117.95
N GLU A 530 17.40 -57.23 -117.87
CA GLU A 530 17.41 -56.37 -119.07
C GLU A 530 18.51 -56.79 -120.06
N GLN A 531 19.67 -57.28 -119.59
CA GLN A 531 20.67 -57.89 -120.47
C GLN A 531 20.18 -59.20 -121.12
N GLU A 532 19.53 -60.10 -120.38
CA GLU A 532 18.92 -61.30 -121.00
C GLU A 532 17.70 -60.96 -121.86
N GLN A 533 17.01 -59.84 -121.59
CA GLN A 533 15.87 -59.37 -122.37
C GLN A 533 16.28 -58.85 -123.75
N ALA A 534 17.51 -58.33 -123.92
CA ALA A 534 18.09 -58.10 -125.24
C ALA A 534 18.24 -59.42 -126.07
N ARG A 535 18.16 -60.61 -125.43
CA ARG A 535 18.08 -61.89 -126.14
C ARG A 535 16.67 -62.22 -126.66
N LYS A 536 15.61 -61.53 -126.22
CA LYS A 536 14.23 -61.73 -126.76
C LYS A 536 14.13 -61.39 -128.24
N GLU A 537 14.79 -60.32 -128.66
CA GLU A 537 14.63 -59.72 -129.99
C GLU A 537 15.06 -60.66 -131.14
N ALA A 538 15.83 -61.71 -130.83
CA ALA A 538 16.18 -62.77 -131.77
C ALA A 538 15.09 -63.85 -131.95
N GLU A 539 14.33 -64.18 -130.90
CA GLU A 539 13.31 -65.25 -130.93
C GLU A 539 11.93 -64.73 -131.36
N GLU A 540 11.63 -63.45 -131.13
CA GLU A 540 10.40 -62.78 -131.55
C GLU A 540 10.19 -62.79 -133.09
N ALA A 541 11.25 -63.05 -133.86
CA ALA A 541 11.16 -63.31 -135.30
C ALA A 541 10.38 -64.59 -135.67
N ALA A 542 10.35 -65.60 -134.79
CA ALA A 542 9.96 -66.97 -135.16
C ALA A 542 8.45 -67.22 -135.17
N LYS A 543 7.71 -66.82 -134.11
CA LYS A 543 6.31 -67.30 -133.89
C LYS A 543 5.18 -66.36 -134.31
N ARG A 544 5.44 -65.61 -135.37
CA ARG A 544 4.44 -64.99 -136.27
C ARG A 544 3.41 -66.00 -136.83
N GLU A 545 3.73 -67.30 -136.72
CA GLU A 545 2.87 -68.47 -136.96
C GLU A 545 1.56 -68.48 -136.14
N GLN A 546 1.57 -68.09 -134.85
CA GLN A 546 0.47 -68.44 -133.94
C GLN A 546 -0.75 -67.50 -134.01
N GLU A 547 -0.61 -66.27 -134.54
CA GLU A 547 -1.73 -65.32 -134.69
C GLU A 547 -2.81 -65.82 -135.67
N GLN A 548 -2.46 -66.76 -136.54
CA GLN A 548 -3.37 -67.38 -137.50
C GLN A 548 -4.57 -68.08 -136.83
N ALA A 549 -4.40 -68.62 -135.61
CA ALA A 549 -5.45 -69.35 -134.89
C ALA A 549 -6.57 -68.46 -134.29
N ARG A 550 -6.38 -67.13 -134.18
CA ARG A 550 -7.36 -66.22 -133.53
C ARG A 550 -8.69 -66.09 -134.29
N ARG A 551 -8.78 -66.60 -135.52
CA ARG A 551 -9.88 -66.28 -136.46
C ARG A 551 -11.05 -67.28 -136.52
N GLU A 552 -10.94 -68.46 -135.91
CA GLU A 552 -11.90 -69.55 -136.20
C GLU A 552 -13.00 -69.76 -135.15
N ALA A 553 -12.68 -69.64 -133.84
CA ALA A 553 -13.62 -70.00 -132.78
C ALA A 553 -14.76 -68.99 -132.54
N GLU A 554 -14.55 -67.71 -132.86
CA GLU A 554 -15.44 -66.59 -132.50
C GLU A 554 -16.79 -66.60 -133.26
N ALA A 555 -16.93 -67.43 -134.29
CA ALA A 555 -18.09 -67.49 -135.17
C ALA A 555 -19.24 -68.41 -134.69
N ALA A 556 -19.00 -69.31 -133.71
CA ALA A 556 -19.88 -70.46 -133.48
C ALA A 556 -21.11 -70.18 -132.57
N ALA A 557 -20.88 -69.74 -131.32
CA ALA A 557 -21.86 -69.89 -130.24
C ALA A 557 -22.97 -68.82 -130.18
N LYS A 558 -22.94 -67.79 -131.05
CA LYS A 558 -23.95 -66.70 -131.08
C LYS A 558 -25.38 -67.16 -131.46
N LYS A 559 -25.58 -68.44 -131.81
CA LYS A 559 -26.84 -68.98 -132.33
C LYS A 559 -27.87 -69.40 -131.27
N GLU A 560 -27.47 -69.69 -130.04
CA GLU A 560 -28.37 -70.36 -129.07
C GLU A 560 -29.12 -69.37 -128.15
N GLN A 561 -28.75 -68.09 -128.18
CA GLN A 561 -29.29 -67.03 -127.31
C GLN A 561 -30.76 -66.65 -127.59
N GLU A 562 -31.38 -67.21 -128.64
CA GLU A 562 -32.66 -66.75 -129.18
C GLU A 562 -33.89 -67.51 -128.62
N GLN A 563 -33.74 -68.77 -128.19
CA GLN A 563 -34.88 -69.69 -128.03
C GLN A 563 -35.65 -69.56 -126.70
N ALA A 564 -34.97 -69.39 -125.56
CA ALA A 564 -35.60 -69.42 -124.23
C ALA A 564 -36.52 -68.20 -123.93
N ARG A 565 -36.51 -67.18 -124.78
CA ARG A 565 -37.21 -65.89 -124.58
C ARG A 565 -38.75 -65.99 -124.68
N ARG A 566 -39.32 -67.16 -124.99
CA ARG A 566 -40.75 -67.36 -125.30
C ARG A 566 -41.64 -67.73 -124.11
N GLU A 567 -41.13 -68.39 -123.06
CA GLU A 567 -42.01 -68.96 -122.01
C GLU A 567 -42.38 -67.98 -120.88
N ALA A 568 -41.75 -66.80 -120.82
CA ALA A 568 -42.04 -65.74 -119.85
C ALA A 568 -43.50 -65.20 -119.90
N ALA A 569 -44.27 -65.54 -120.93
CA ALA A 569 -45.62 -65.04 -121.17
C ALA A 569 -46.76 -65.88 -120.55
N ALA A 570 -46.49 -67.05 -119.94
CA ALA A 570 -47.50 -68.02 -119.49
C ALA A 570 -48.36 -67.61 -118.25
N ALA A 571 -48.42 -66.31 -117.96
CA ALA A 571 -49.37 -65.58 -117.11
C ALA A 571 -49.59 -66.09 -115.67
N ALA A 572 -49.26 -65.32 -114.64
CA ALA A 572 -49.91 -64.05 -114.27
C ALA A 572 -51.44 -64.11 -114.03
N ALA A 573 -52.20 -65.00 -114.68
CA ALA A 573 -53.67 -64.98 -114.66
C ALA A 573 -54.29 -65.59 -113.38
N LYS A 574 -53.71 -66.64 -112.80
CA LYS A 574 -54.33 -67.33 -111.65
C LYS A 574 -54.24 -66.59 -110.30
N ARG A 575 -53.44 -65.52 -110.18
CA ARG A 575 -53.20 -64.85 -108.89
C ARG A 575 -54.26 -63.81 -108.49
N GLU A 576 -55.16 -63.42 -109.39
CA GLU A 576 -56.29 -62.54 -109.04
C GLU A 576 -57.37 -63.25 -108.19
N GLN A 577 -57.54 -64.57 -108.36
CA GLN A 577 -58.79 -65.24 -107.95
C GLN A 577 -58.96 -65.45 -106.43
N GLU A 578 -57.90 -65.73 -105.67
CA GLU A 578 -58.02 -66.00 -104.21
C GLU A 578 -57.82 -64.77 -103.31
N GLN A 579 -57.49 -63.59 -103.86
CA GLN A 579 -57.49 -62.33 -103.09
C GLN A 579 -58.86 -61.97 -102.49
N ALA A 580 -59.94 -62.64 -102.90
CA ALA A 580 -61.28 -62.49 -102.34
C ALA A 580 -61.49 -63.20 -100.98
N ARG A 581 -60.81 -64.33 -100.69
CA ARG A 581 -61.18 -65.17 -99.52
C ARG A 581 -60.79 -64.56 -98.17
N LYS A 582 -59.73 -63.73 -98.16
CA LYS A 582 -59.87 -62.31 -97.81
C LYS A 582 -60.36 -61.93 -96.40
N LYS A 583 -61.67 -62.04 -96.19
CA LYS A 583 -62.43 -61.21 -95.24
C LYS A 583 -63.41 -61.95 -94.32
N ALA A 584 -63.68 -63.24 -94.55
CA ALA A 584 -64.77 -63.94 -93.86
C ALA A 584 -64.36 -64.55 -92.50
N GLU A 585 -63.35 -65.43 -92.46
CA GLU A 585 -63.09 -66.32 -91.32
C GLU A 585 -62.30 -65.68 -90.16
N GLY A 586 -62.84 -64.59 -89.63
CA GLY A 586 -62.89 -64.50 -88.19
C GLY A 586 -61.84 -63.61 -87.54
N ALA A 587 -62.10 -62.30 -87.63
CA ALA A 587 -62.04 -61.43 -86.46
C ALA A 587 -62.60 -62.12 -85.18
N ALA A 588 -63.61 -63.00 -85.31
CA ALA A 588 -64.14 -63.89 -84.29
C ALA A 588 -63.09 -64.57 -83.39
N LYS A 589 -61.92 -64.98 -83.90
CA LYS A 589 -60.91 -65.64 -83.06
C LYS A 589 -60.23 -64.69 -82.07
N ARG A 590 -60.24 -63.37 -82.35
CA ARG A 590 -59.62 -62.33 -81.48
C ARG A 590 -60.46 -62.01 -80.24
N GLU A 591 -61.70 -62.46 -80.18
CA GLU A 591 -62.62 -62.20 -79.06
C GLU A 591 -62.43 -63.20 -77.90
N GLN A 592 -61.93 -64.42 -78.19
CA GLN A 592 -61.80 -65.48 -77.19
C GLN A 592 -60.55 -65.38 -76.29
N GLU A 593 -59.38 -65.00 -76.82
CA GLU A 593 -58.13 -65.00 -76.04
C GLU A 593 -58.07 -63.86 -75.01
N ARG A 594 -58.73 -62.73 -75.27
CA ARG A 594 -58.75 -61.60 -74.32
C ARG A 594 -59.41 -61.95 -72.98
N ALA A 595 -60.32 -62.92 -72.99
CA ALA A 595 -60.96 -63.48 -71.79
C ALA A 595 -60.12 -64.55 -71.05
N LYS A 596 -58.86 -64.75 -71.43
CA LYS A 596 -57.93 -65.70 -70.78
C LYS A 596 -56.89 -65.08 -69.83
N ARG A 597 -57.10 -63.80 -69.49
CA ARG A 597 -56.81 -63.18 -68.17
C ARG A 597 -55.32 -62.84 -67.92
N GLU A 598 -54.95 -61.83 -67.14
CA GLU A 598 -55.52 -61.33 -65.87
C GLU A 598 -55.45 -62.32 -64.69
N GLN A 599 -55.11 -63.60 -64.92
CA GLN A 599 -54.89 -64.59 -63.84
C GLN A 599 -53.44 -64.62 -63.38
N GLU A 600 -52.50 -64.38 -64.29
CA GLU A 600 -51.06 -64.48 -64.02
C GLU A 600 -50.48 -63.17 -63.43
N LYS A 601 -51.13 -62.04 -63.69
CA LYS A 601 -50.71 -60.68 -63.27
C LYS A 601 -50.96 -60.36 -61.77
N ARG A 602 -51.07 -61.38 -60.92
CA ARG A 602 -51.54 -61.30 -59.52
C ARG A 602 -50.63 -62.03 -58.52
N ARG A 603 -49.38 -62.31 -58.92
CA ARG A 603 -48.51 -63.28 -58.22
C ARG A 603 -47.02 -62.88 -58.17
N GLN A 604 -46.70 -61.62 -58.45
CA GLN A 604 -45.34 -61.06 -58.43
C GLN A 604 -45.40 -59.61 -57.90
N GLU A 605 -46.24 -59.39 -56.90
CA GLU A 605 -46.80 -58.07 -56.56
C GLU A 605 -46.18 -57.46 -55.28
N GLU A 606 -45.63 -58.28 -54.37
CA GLU A 606 -45.45 -57.89 -52.94
C GLU A 606 -44.00 -57.84 -52.40
N GLU A 607 -43.05 -58.66 -52.87
CA GLU A 607 -41.92 -59.09 -52.00
C GLU A 607 -40.71 -58.16 -51.76
N GLN A 608 -40.40 -57.18 -52.63
CA GLN A 608 -39.07 -56.51 -52.60
C GLN A 608 -39.13 -55.00 -52.84
N ARG A 609 -40.12 -54.34 -52.22
CA ARG A 609 -40.25 -52.87 -52.28
C ARG A 609 -40.62 -52.19 -50.96
N GLU A 610 -40.82 -52.95 -49.89
CA GLU A 610 -40.59 -52.47 -48.53
C GLU A 610 -39.06 -52.25 -48.41
N GLU A 611 -38.58 -51.04 -48.67
CA GLU A 611 -38.62 -49.84 -47.82
C GLU A 611 -37.26 -49.78 -47.10
N GLU A 612 -36.40 -48.87 -47.56
CA GLU A 612 -36.28 -47.49 -47.02
C GLU A 612 -35.65 -47.60 -45.62
N GLU A 613 -34.33 -47.37 -45.50
CA GLU A 613 -33.68 -46.05 -45.40
C GLU A 613 -33.94 -45.40 -44.03
N GLU A 614 -32.95 -44.62 -43.55
CA GLU A 614 -33.08 -43.74 -42.37
C GLU A 614 -33.35 -44.49 -41.02
N GLU A 615 -33.23 -43.94 -39.81
CA GLU A 615 -32.97 -42.60 -39.24
C GLU A 615 -31.89 -42.79 -38.12
N GLU A 616 -30.84 -41.96 -38.00
CA GLU A 616 -30.71 -40.78 -37.09
C GLU A 616 -30.53 -41.06 -35.57
N GLU A 617 -29.54 -40.36 -34.98
CA GLU A 617 -29.52 -39.65 -33.67
C GLU A 617 -29.99 -40.37 -32.35
N GLU A 618 -29.87 -39.87 -31.10
CA GLU A 618 -29.04 -38.83 -30.44
C GLU A 618 -28.81 -39.22 -28.94
N GLY A 619 -27.87 -38.57 -28.23
CA GLY A 619 -27.88 -38.46 -26.74
C GLY A 619 -27.66 -39.73 -25.87
N GLY A 620 -27.74 -39.68 -24.53
CA GLY A 620 -27.86 -38.49 -23.65
C GLY A 620 -28.20 -38.75 -22.15
N TRP A 621 -27.18 -38.81 -21.27
CA TRP A 621 -27.19 -38.40 -19.83
C TRP A 621 -28.18 -38.98 -18.74
N THR A 622 -27.67 -39.94 -17.93
CA THR A 622 -27.56 -39.93 -16.42
C THR A 622 -28.72 -39.66 -15.41
N ARG A 623 -28.52 -40.17 -14.17
CA ARG A 623 -28.63 -39.48 -12.83
C ARG A 623 -29.89 -39.71 -11.94
N ARG A 624 -29.72 -39.38 -10.64
CA ARG A 624 -30.71 -38.99 -9.58
C ARG A 624 -31.24 -40.11 -8.65
N GLU A 625 -31.56 -39.90 -7.35
CA GLU A 625 -31.28 -38.79 -6.38
C GLU A 625 -31.64 -39.14 -4.90
N LYS A 626 -31.11 -38.35 -3.94
CA LYS A 626 -31.64 -38.01 -2.57
C LYS A 626 -31.82 -39.17 -1.56
N GLY A 627 -31.77 -38.99 -0.23
CA GLY A 627 -31.84 -37.81 0.66
C GLY A 627 -33.18 -37.79 1.41
N LYS A 628 -33.30 -37.59 2.74
CA LYS A 628 -32.43 -36.91 3.74
C LYS A 628 -32.60 -37.45 5.20
N THR A 629 -31.58 -37.13 6.01
CA THR A 629 -31.51 -36.83 7.47
C THR A 629 -32.80 -36.34 8.17
N PRO A 630 -33.00 -36.55 9.51
CA PRO A 630 -32.27 -35.80 10.56
C PRO A 630 -31.80 -36.55 11.83
N GLU A 631 -30.84 -35.92 12.52
CA GLU A 631 -30.60 -35.72 13.98
C GLU A 631 -31.15 -36.73 15.02
N GLY A 632 -30.42 -37.13 16.08
CA GLY A 632 -29.02 -36.84 16.46
C GLY A 632 -28.70 -37.14 17.96
N VAL A 633 -27.40 -37.32 18.28
CA VAL A 633 -26.74 -37.33 19.62
C VAL A 633 -27.16 -38.46 20.61
N GLU A 634 -26.37 -39.51 20.90
CA GLU A 634 -25.22 -39.61 21.86
C GLU A 634 -25.62 -39.45 23.36
N TRP A 635 -25.23 -40.28 24.35
CA TRP A 635 -24.27 -41.41 24.48
C TRP A 635 -24.99 -42.65 25.13
N GLU A 636 -24.46 -43.62 25.93
CA GLU A 636 -23.11 -44.00 26.45
C GLU A 636 -23.06 -45.50 26.91
N GLN A 637 -21.83 -46.01 27.17
CA GLN A 637 -21.38 -47.07 28.11
C GLN A 637 -21.70 -48.58 27.97
N GLU A 638 -20.64 -49.35 28.33
CA GLU A 638 -20.47 -50.75 28.82
C GLU A 638 -21.33 -51.90 28.21
N GLU A 639 -20.79 -52.96 27.60
CA GLU A 639 -19.61 -53.84 27.81
C GLU A 639 -19.76 -54.93 28.90
N ALA A 640 -20.05 -56.16 28.44
CA ALA A 640 -19.84 -57.42 29.16
C ALA A 640 -19.95 -58.61 28.16
N MET A 641 -19.20 -59.71 28.18
CA MET A 641 -17.94 -60.14 28.82
C MET A 641 -17.71 -61.60 28.33
N ARG A 642 -16.47 -62.02 28.01
CA ARG A 642 -15.98 -63.44 27.98
C ARG A 642 -16.55 -64.42 26.91
N PRO A 643 -15.93 -65.62 26.70
CA PRO A 643 -14.54 -66.03 26.99
C PRO A 643 -13.83 -66.88 25.88
N GLN A 644 -12.50 -67.05 26.05
CA GLN A 644 -11.71 -68.27 25.71
C GLN A 644 -11.54 -68.70 24.22
N ILE A 645 -10.55 -69.54 23.84
CA ILE A 645 -9.10 -69.57 24.18
C ILE A 645 -8.37 -70.51 23.16
N HIS A 646 -7.05 -70.34 23.00
CA HIS A 646 -6.11 -71.32 22.37
C HIS A 646 -6.22 -71.62 20.85
N ARG A 647 -5.22 -72.23 20.17
CA ARG A 647 -3.73 -72.09 20.21
C ARG A 647 -3.09 -72.99 19.13
N SER A 648 -2.36 -72.42 18.16
CA SER A 648 -1.20 -73.02 17.45
C SER A 648 -0.75 -72.08 16.30
N SER A 649 0.52 -71.82 15.94
CA SER A 649 1.84 -72.47 16.11
C SER A 649 2.09 -73.64 15.13
N PHE A 650 3.23 -73.83 14.46
CA PHE A 650 4.50 -73.09 14.33
C PHE A 650 5.33 -73.76 13.20
N HIS A 651 6.43 -73.13 12.74
CA HIS A 651 7.50 -73.69 11.88
C HIS A 651 7.16 -74.06 10.41
N GLY A 652 7.99 -73.75 9.40
CA GLY A 652 9.13 -72.82 9.31
C GLY A 652 10.39 -73.36 8.62
N ARG A 653 11.51 -72.61 8.80
CA ARG A 653 12.93 -72.91 8.47
C ARG A 653 13.44 -72.69 7.03
N ARG A 654 14.63 -72.06 7.01
CA ARG A 654 15.76 -72.18 6.05
C ARG A 654 15.58 -71.54 4.65
N VAL A 655 16.59 -71.00 3.96
CA VAL A 655 17.96 -70.46 4.21
C VAL A 655 18.66 -70.41 2.83
N LEU A 656 19.43 -69.35 2.54
CA LEU A 656 20.44 -69.20 1.47
C LEU A 656 20.02 -69.15 -0.05
N LYS A 657 20.31 -67.97 -0.62
CA LYS A 657 21.13 -67.69 -1.84
C LYS A 657 20.69 -68.13 -3.27
N THR A 658 20.51 -67.07 -4.07
CA THR A 658 21.13 -66.78 -5.39
C THR A 658 20.69 -67.49 -6.67
N ARG A 659 20.58 -66.64 -7.72
CA ARG A 659 20.77 -66.94 -9.16
C ARG A 659 19.66 -67.82 -9.77
N LYS A 660 19.46 -67.83 -11.10
CA LYS A 660 20.35 -67.41 -12.20
C LYS A 660 19.53 -67.01 -13.44
N LEU A 661 20.06 -66.08 -14.24
CA LEU A 661 20.73 -66.44 -15.49
C LEU A 661 22.05 -65.67 -15.58
#